data_AF-A0A651EWS3-F1
#
_entry.id   AF-A0A651EWS3-F1
#
_cell.length_a   1.000
_cell.length_b   1.000
_cell.length_c   1.000
_cell.angle_alpha   90.00
_cell.angle_beta   90.00
_cell.angle_gamma   90.00
#
_symmetry.space_group_name_H-M   'P 1'
#
loop_
_entity.id
_entity.type
_entity.pdbx_description
1 polymer ?
#
loop_
_entity_poly.entity_id
_entity_poly.type
_entity_poly.pdbx_seq_one_letter_code
_entity_poly.pdbx_strand_id
1 'polypeptide(L)'
;MPPPERQSPPLVHDGLFGSPPPTEGGAGYARVVPERSVDHARGLTYRVPTALAELLPGERVRVPLGRGNHLADAIVVEINTTTDLDPARIKPIAERTGHRLPPTLISLARWMAAYDCCPIGMVVSTMLPAAVKKRTGRRIGKALQRTGAAPPDKLPPATRQAWEQITQMGEEKFPIEIREFAGLIGLKSVAPLRRLIALGLLSEVVVESVRTHGDAEMDLATQVESVEPPVLTGEQAHAVASVVGALGRFEPFLLYGVTGSGKTEVYLRVLEAVLARGQSGIVLVPEISLTPQTARRFTGRFGREQVAVLHSGLTASQRHAEWERVASGRARLVVGARSAVFAPFDPERAPLGIIVVDEEHDGSYKQDSLPRYHARSVALRRAQLESCPVVLGSATPSLESWHNATTPDGSGGTRFRLLELSERVGGGRLPRVEIVDMLEERRDRKGDGHLQHALGPRLEHGLRETIATGGQAILLLNRRGFANYLHCPASGWTLKCDHCDATMVVHRHQVHAAGRIGGGSGFVRCHHCLAERVLPKACPTSGEALVLLGFGTQRLEEELEAKFPELVEGETMLRLDADTMRKGSDYFRALDRFARGEVRLLLGTQMIAKGLDFPNVQLIGVVNGDTAMHLPDFRASERTFQLVSQVAGRAGRSEASSRARVIVQTWNPQDPALACAARHDYRAFAAQELESRRRSGLPPLKRMARVVVRDRDPAKAERFAREIFHSARAHAQPSVRVCPPSPCPISRIGDHYRWSVDLIGDTPGAIQRVMTALRNDGLVKSDATTAVDVDPISLL
;
A
#
# COMPACT_ATOMS: atom_id res chain seq x y z
N MET A 1 47.60 15.17 30.55
CA MET A 1 46.85 14.09 31.22
C MET A 1 45.97 13.41 30.19
N PRO A 2 46.33 12.21 29.72
CA PRO A 2 45.50 11.42 28.83
C PRO A 2 44.40 10.68 29.61
N PRO A 3 43.25 10.38 28.98
CA PRO A 3 42.17 9.59 29.58
C PRO A 3 42.55 8.09 29.65
N PRO A 4 42.00 7.33 30.60
CA PRO A 4 42.39 5.95 30.83
C PRO A 4 41.84 5.00 29.75
N GLU A 5 42.72 4.11 29.29
CA GLU A 5 42.43 2.96 28.45
C GLU A 5 41.35 2.06 29.08
N ARG A 6 40.29 1.78 28.32
CA ARG A 6 39.37 0.69 28.67
C ARG A 6 40.03 -0.63 28.28
N GLN A 7 40.62 -1.29 29.26
CA GLN A 7 41.07 -2.67 29.18
C GLN A 7 39.88 -3.59 28.82
N SER A 8 40.08 -4.43 27.81
CA SER A 8 39.20 -5.56 27.51
C SER A 8 39.32 -6.59 28.63
N PRO A 9 38.23 -7.22 29.12
CA PRO A 9 38.36 -8.29 30.09
C PRO A 9 38.96 -9.54 29.41
N PRO A 10 39.77 -10.33 30.14
CA PRO A 10 40.54 -11.43 29.58
C PRO A 10 39.66 -12.63 29.22
N LEU A 11 40.09 -13.38 28.20
CA LEU A 11 39.72 -14.78 28.01
C LEU A 11 40.21 -15.57 29.24
N VAL A 12 39.30 -16.17 30.00
CA VAL A 12 39.66 -17.04 31.13
C VAL A 12 39.33 -18.48 30.77
N HIS A 13 40.37 -19.30 30.89
CA HIS A 13 40.43 -20.75 30.69
C HIS A 13 39.48 -21.53 31.61
N ASP A 14 39.01 -22.66 31.08
CA ASP A 14 38.23 -23.71 31.75
C ASP A 14 38.82 -24.17 33.09
N GLY A 15 37.99 -24.19 34.12
CA GLY A 15 38.21 -24.95 35.34
C GLY A 15 37.44 -26.27 35.29
N LEU A 16 38.16 -27.39 35.24
CA LEU A 16 37.66 -28.73 35.54
C LEU A 16 37.16 -28.76 37.00
N PHE A 17 35.93 -29.23 37.21
CA PHE A 17 35.23 -29.42 38.50
C PHE A 17 34.53 -28.18 39.10
N GLY A 18 33.33 -27.90 38.60
CA GLY A 18 32.26 -27.24 39.33
C GLY A 18 30.93 -27.93 38.99
N SER A 19 30.30 -28.55 39.98
CA SER A 19 29.04 -29.28 39.81
C SER A 19 27.96 -28.39 39.18
N PRO A 20 27.20 -28.89 38.18
CA PRO A 20 26.10 -28.12 37.61
C PRO A 20 25.01 -27.89 38.68
N PRO A 21 24.37 -26.71 38.74
CA PRO A 21 23.13 -26.57 39.48
C PRO A 21 22.07 -27.52 38.90
N PRO A 22 21.09 -27.97 39.69
CA PRO A 22 20.17 -29.03 39.29
C PRO A 22 19.45 -28.65 38.01
N THR A 23 19.59 -29.51 37.00
CA THR A 23 18.75 -29.53 35.81
C THR A 23 17.32 -29.83 36.23
N GLU A 24 16.52 -28.79 36.45
CA GLU A 24 15.07 -28.90 36.35
C GLU A 24 14.74 -29.28 34.89
N GLY A 25 14.24 -30.50 34.73
CA GLY A 25 13.85 -31.05 33.45
C GLY A 25 12.74 -30.23 32.80
N GLY A 26 12.93 -29.93 31.52
CA GLY A 26 11.86 -29.57 30.60
C GLY A 26 11.55 -28.08 30.52
N ALA A 27 12.41 -27.32 29.84
CA ALA A 27 11.97 -26.41 28.80
C ALA A 27 13.14 -25.81 28.00
N GLY A 28 13.04 -25.89 26.66
CA GLY A 28 14.03 -25.32 25.76
C GLY A 28 14.09 -23.79 25.81
N TYR A 29 15.00 -23.21 25.02
CA TYR A 29 15.03 -21.77 24.78
C TYR A 29 14.23 -21.41 23.53
N ALA A 30 13.68 -20.20 23.52
CA ALA A 30 13.03 -19.62 22.37
C ALA A 30 13.71 -18.31 21.98
N ARG A 31 13.82 -18.06 20.68
CA ARG A 31 14.15 -16.73 20.16
C ARG A 31 12.86 -15.97 19.92
N VAL A 32 12.78 -14.78 20.50
CA VAL A 32 11.63 -13.89 20.38
C VAL A 32 12.09 -12.55 19.82
N VAL A 33 11.20 -11.91 19.07
CA VAL A 33 11.42 -10.57 18.52
C VAL A 33 10.43 -9.61 19.16
N PRO A 34 10.90 -8.64 19.97
CA PRO A 34 10.02 -7.60 20.50
C PRO A 34 9.39 -6.79 19.36
N GLU A 35 8.12 -6.39 19.49
CA GLU A 35 7.40 -5.62 18.46
C GLU A 35 7.81 -4.13 18.42
N ARG A 36 9.11 -3.86 18.45
CA ARG A 36 9.73 -2.53 18.51
C ARG A 36 11.10 -2.56 17.85
N SER A 37 11.71 -1.39 17.67
CA SER A 37 13.03 -1.21 17.06
C SER A 37 14.17 -1.71 17.95
N VAL A 38 14.22 -3.02 18.20
CA VAL A 38 15.38 -3.70 18.81
C VAL A 38 16.15 -4.35 17.68
N ASP A 39 17.31 -3.78 17.36
CA ASP A 39 18.10 -4.22 16.21
C ASP A 39 19.02 -5.40 16.52
N HIS A 40 18.40 -6.56 16.76
CA HIS A 40 19.08 -7.85 16.85
C HIS A 40 18.58 -8.77 15.74
N ALA A 41 19.45 -9.07 14.77
CA ALA A 41 19.07 -9.78 13.55
C ALA A 41 18.41 -11.15 13.79
N ARG A 42 18.77 -11.85 14.87
CA ARG A 42 18.21 -13.17 15.24
C ARG A 42 17.12 -13.10 16.32
N GLY A 43 16.81 -11.92 16.85
CA GLY A 43 15.98 -11.76 18.04
C GLY A 43 16.74 -11.97 19.35
N LEU A 44 16.00 -12.07 20.44
CA LEU A 44 16.50 -12.23 21.80
C LEU A 44 16.14 -13.61 22.36
N THR A 45 17.05 -14.24 23.08
CA THR A 45 16.85 -15.56 23.68
C THR A 45 16.14 -15.45 25.03
N TYR A 46 15.08 -16.26 25.21
CA TYR A 46 14.34 -16.40 26.47
C TYR A 46 14.17 -17.87 26.84
N ARG A 47 14.06 -18.13 28.14
CA ARG A 47 13.72 -19.46 28.66
C ARG A 47 12.22 -19.69 28.48
N VAL A 48 11.84 -20.83 27.91
CA VAL A 48 10.44 -21.25 27.87
C VAL A 48 10.10 -21.79 29.27
N PRO A 49 9.02 -21.37 29.94
CA PRO A 49 8.56 -22.04 31.16
C PRO A 49 7.88 -23.37 30.81
N THR A 50 7.88 -24.36 31.71
CA THR A 50 7.18 -25.65 31.51
C THR A 50 5.69 -25.46 31.20
N ALA A 51 5.04 -24.44 31.80
CA ALA A 51 3.66 -24.06 31.50
C ALA A 51 3.42 -23.62 30.04
N LEU A 52 4.49 -23.30 29.31
CA LEU A 52 4.49 -22.91 27.90
C LEU A 52 5.29 -23.91 27.05
N ALA A 53 5.43 -25.17 27.46
CA ALA A 53 6.22 -26.16 26.73
C ALA A 53 5.75 -26.38 25.28
N GLU A 54 4.45 -26.18 25.00
CA GLU A 54 3.84 -26.32 23.66
C GLU A 54 3.91 -25.04 22.81
N LEU A 55 4.75 -24.08 23.18
CA LEU A 55 4.89 -22.83 22.44
C LEU A 55 5.36 -23.10 21.00
N LEU A 56 4.71 -22.47 20.01
CA LEU A 56 5.05 -22.62 18.60
C LEU A 56 5.65 -21.33 18.03
N PRO A 57 6.49 -21.41 16.97
CA PRO A 57 6.86 -20.25 16.18
C PRO A 57 5.62 -19.54 15.63
N GLY A 58 5.68 -18.20 15.62
CA GLY A 58 4.59 -17.32 15.24
C GLY A 58 3.71 -16.85 16.39
N GLU A 59 3.79 -17.50 17.56
CA GLU A 59 2.96 -17.12 18.70
C GLU A 59 3.39 -15.81 19.33
N ARG A 60 2.38 -15.04 19.77
CA ARG A 60 2.58 -13.78 20.46
C ARG A 60 2.69 -13.99 21.96
N VAL A 61 3.73 -13.43 22.56
CA VAL A 61 4.08 -13.58 23.97
C VAL A 61 4.41 -12.23 24.61
N ARG A 62 4.34 -12.15 25.94
CA ARG A 62 4.94 -11.05 26.71
C ARG A 62 6.26 -11.49 27.33
N VAL A 63 7.28 -10.64 27.19
CA VAL A 63 8.62 -10.90 27.70
C VAL A 63 9.21 -9.69 28.43
N PRO A 64 9.98 -9.89 29.52
CA PRO A 64 10.65 -8.80 30.20
C PRO A 64 11.82 -8.26 29.35
N LEU A 65 11.88 -6.94 29.13
CA LEU A 65 12.97 -6.31 28.38
C LEU A 65 13.65 -5.17 29.17
N GLY A 66 14.95 -5.02 28.93
CA GLY A 66 15.75 -3.94 29.50
C GLY A 66 16.10 -4.18 30.96
N ARG A 67 16.74 -3.18 31.58
CA ARG A 67 17.14 -3.23 33.00
C ARG A 67 15.94 -3.21 33.95
N GLY A 68 14.89 -2.46 33.60
CA GLY A 68 13.66 -2.34 34.40
C GLY A 68 12.66 -3.50 34.25
N ASN A 69 12.99 -4.55 33.48
CA ASN A 69 12.12 -5.72 33.25
C ASN A 69 10.69 -5.39 32.78
N HIS A 70 10.51 -4.28 32.04
CA HIS A 70 9.21 -3.95 31.50
C HIS A 70 8.73 -5.03 30.54
N LEU A 71 7.53 -5.56 30.78
CA LEU A 71 6.90 -6.52 29.90
C LEU A 71 6.60 -5.85 28.56
N ALA A 72 6.93 -6.54 27.48
CA ALA A 72 6.55 -6.12 26.15
C ALA A 72 6.11 -7.28 25.29
N ASP A 73 5.24 -6.95 24.35
CA ASP A 73 4.79 -7.88 23.34
C ASP A 73 5.93 -8.23 22.38
N ALA A 74 6.03 -9.51 22.09
CA ALA A 74 7.01 -10.11 21.21
C ALA A 74 6.38 -11.28 20.45
N ILE A 75 7.01 -11.65 19.34
CA ILE A 75 6.66 -12.83 18.55
C ILE A 75 7.75 -13.87 18.69
N VAL A 76 7.37 -15.12 18.95
CA VAL A 76 8.28 -16.27 18.94
C VAL A 76 8.67 -16.55 17.50
N VAL A 77 9.96 -16.52 17.18
CA VAL A 77 10.45 -16.81 15.81
C VAL A 77 11.11 -18.17 15.71
N GLU A 78 11.60 -18.72 16.82
CA GLU A 78 12.29 -20.01 16.87
C GLU A 78 12.11 -20.61 18.27
N ILE A 79 11.99 -21.94 18.35
CA ILE A 79 11.86 -22.70 19.60
C ILE A 79 12.95 -23.78 19.65
N ASN A 80 13.20 -24.32 20.84
CA ASN A 80 14.22 -25.36 21.08
C ASN A 80 15.62 -24.97 20.60
N THR A 81 15.96 -23.69 20.71
CA THR A 81 17.28 -23.20 20.30
C THR A 81 18.32 -23.56 21.35
N THR A 82 19.52 -23.95 20.93
CA THR A 82 20.68 -23.97 21.81
C THR A 82 21.19 -22.54 22.01
N THR A 83 21.78 -22.28 23.18
CA THR A 83 22.33 -20.97 23.54
C THR A 83 23.66 -21.16 24.24
N ASP A 84 24.62 -20.35 23.81
CA ASP A 84 25.95 -20.12 24.36
C ASP A 84 25.93 -19.06 25.47
N LEU A 85 24.78 -18.41 25.68
CA LEU A 85 24.55 -17.49 26.80
C LEU A 85 24.39 -18.25 28.12
N ASP A 86 24.99 -17.71 29.18
CA ASP A 86 24.79 -18.16 30.56
C ASP A 86 23.29 -18.24 30.92
N PRO A 87 22.77 -19.44 31.26
CA PRO A 87 21.36 -19.64 31.62
C PRO A 87 20.85 -18.72 32.74
N ALA A 88 21.72 -18.30 33.67
CA ALA A 88 21.34 -17.39 34.76
C ALA A 88 20.98 -15.98 34.27
N ARG A 89 21.48 -15.58 33.09
CA ARG A 89 21.20 -14.28 32.47
C ARG A 89 19.97 -14.30 31.57
N ILE A 90 19.40 -15.48 31.31
CA ILE A 90 18.27 -15.66 30.41
C ILE A 90 16.97 -15.54 31.21
N LYS A 91 16.16 -14.54 30.84
CA LYS A 91 14.87 -14.30 31.47
C LYS A 91 13.81 -15.27 30.92
N PRO A 92 12.79 -15.63 31.72
CA PRO A 92 11.69 -16.45 31.24
C PRO A 92 10.70 -15.64 30.39
N ILE A 93 9.99 -16.33 29.47
CA ILE A 93 8.78 -15.81 28.85
C ILE A 93 7.70 -15.68 29.93
N ALA A 94 6.96 -14.57 29.96
CA ALA A 94 5.94 -14.34 30.98
C ALA A 94 4.64 -15.08 30.67
N GLU A 95 4.08 -14.90 29.46
CA GLU A 95 2.78 -15.46 29.08
C GLU A 95 2.54 -15.38 27.56
N ARG A 96 1.54 -16.11 27.07
CA ARG A 96 1.00 -16.03 25.70
C ARG A 96 -0.10 -14.97 25.63
N THR A 97 -0.09 -14.11 24.60
CA THR A 97 -0.94 -12.90 24.55
C THR A 97 -1.70 -12.66 23.26
N GLY A 98 -1.65 -13.54 22.26
CA GLY A 98 -2.39 -13.26 21.02
C GLY A 98 -2.38 -14.38 20.00
N HIS A 99 -2.84 -14.01 18.81
CA HIS A 99 -2.93 -14.90 17.66
C HIS A 99 -1.54 -15.29 17.16
N ARG A 100 -1.46 -16.49 16.61
CA ARG A 100 -0.27 -17.03 15.97
C ARG A 100 -0.19 -16.52 14.53
N LEU A 101 0.97 -15.98 14.16
CA LEU A 101 1.31 -15.77 12.75
C LEU A 101 1.69 -17.11 12.09
N PRO A 102 1.21 -17.40 10.87
CA PRO A 102 1.68 -18.55 10.10
C PRO A 102 3.21 -18.59 10.00
N PRO A 103 3.84 -19.78 10.05
CA PRO A 103 5.29 -19.94 9.90
C PRO A 103 5.85 -19.30 8.63
N THR A 104 5.09 -19.34 7.53
CA THR A 104 5.48 -18.73 6.25
C THR A 104 5.59 -17.20 6.36
N LEU A 105 4.73 -16.55 7.16
CA LEU A 105 4.84 -15.12 7.44
C LEU A 105 6.05 -14.78 8.33
N ILE A 106 6.47 -15.68 9.22
CA ILE A 106 7.73 -15.50 9.98
C ILE A 106 8.95 -15.59 9.05
N SER A 107 8.96 -16.56 8.13
CA SER A 107 9.99 -16.66 7.09
C SER A 107 10.02 -15.44 6.18
N LEU A 108 8.85 -14.92 5.80
CA LEU A 108 8.71 -13.69 5.04
C LEU A 108 9.24 -12.49 5.83
N ALA A 109 8.94 -12.40 7.14
CA ALA A 109 9.39 -11.31 8.00
C ALA A 109 10.91 -11.27 8.12
N ARG A 110 11.56 -12.44 8.24
CA ARG A 110 13.03 -12.56 8.24
C ARG A 110 13.62 -12.08 6.93
N TRP A 111 13.05 -12.49 5.80
CA TRP A 111 13.50 -12.03 4.48
C TRP A 111 13.35 -10.51 4.34
N MET A 112 12.19 -9.95 4.70
CA MET A 112 11.95 -8.50 4.64
C MET A 112 12.92 -7.72 5.55
N ALA A 113 13.14 -8.18 6.77
CA ALA A 113 14.05 -7.51 7.71
C ALA A 113 15.49 -7.46 7.18
N ALA A 114 15.95 -8.55 6.55
CA ALA A 114 17.25 -8.61 5.90
C ALA A 114 17.27 -7.74 4.62
N TYR A 115 16.23 -7.84 3.80
CA TYR A 115 16.14 -7.18 2.51
C TYR A 115 16.04 -5.66 2.64
N ASP A 116 15.10 -5.17 3.45
CA ASP A 116 14.85 -3.75 3.70
C ASP A 116 15.77 -3.18 4.79
N CYS A 117 16.72 -3.98 5.31
CA CYS A 117 17.71 -3.57 6.31
C CYS A 117 17.09 -2.89 7.53
N CYS A 118 16.09 -3.55 8.13
CA CYS A 118 15.35 -3.01 9.27
C CYS A 118 15.20 -4.06 10.39
N PRO A 119 14.91 -3.62 11.64
CA PRO A 119 14.66 -4.55 12.73
C PRO A 119 13.45 -5.45 12.43
N ILE A 120 13.63 -6.77 12.57
CA ILE A 120 12.55 -7.76 12.36
C ILE A 120 11.32 -7.50 13.23
N GLY A 121 11.52 -6.95 14.43
CA GLY A 121 10.45 -6.51 15.33
C GLY A 121 9.46 -5.53 14.67
N MET A 122 9.96 -4.60 13.85
CA MET A 122 9.14 -3.65 13.10
C MET A 122 8.37 -4.32 11.96
N VAL A 123 8.98 -5.34 11.35
CA VAL A 123 8.33 -6.11 10.28
C VAL A 123 7.16 -6.93 10.82
N VAL A 124 7.38 -7.76 11.85
CA VAL A 124 6.28 -8.54 12.45
C VAL A 124 5.20 -7.64 13.05
N SER A 125 5.60 -6.50 13.60
CA SER A 125 4.69 -5.47 14.10
C SER A 125 3.81 -4.90 12.99
N THR A 126 4.29 -4.85 11.76
CA THR A 126 3.55 -4.39 10.57
C THR A 126 2.61 -5.46 10.01
N MET A 127 2.97 -6.74 10.14
CA MET A 127 2.13 -7.87 9.69
C MET A 127 0.89 -8.08 10.56
N LEU A 128 0.93 -7.67 11.83
CA LEU A 128 -0.18 -7.73 12.78
C LEU A 128 -0.87 -6.36 12.89
N PRO A 129 -2.15 -6.21 12.50
CA PRO A 129 -2.85 -4.93 12.67
C PRO A 129 -2.96 -4.51 14.13
N ALA A 130 -2.82 -3.21 14.41
CA ALA A 130 -2.93 -2.68 15.78
C ALA A 130 -4.25 -3.05 16.48
N ALA A 131 -5.34 -3.17 15.73
CA ALA A 131 -6.64 -3.59 16.26
C ALA A 131 -6.62 -5.04 16.79
N VAL A 132 -5.90 -5.93 16.12
CA VAL A 132 -5.71 -7.34 16.54
C VAL A 132 -4.83 -7.37 17.79
N LYS A 133 -3.73 -6.60 17.79
CA LYS A 133 -2.82 -6.50 18.96
C LYS A 133 -3.52 -6.00 20.22
N LYS A 134 -4.39 -4.99 20.06
CA LYS A 134 -5.20 -4.41 21.14
C LYS A 134 -6.48 -5.20 21.43
N ARG A 135 -6.74 -6.29 20.71
CA ARG A 135 -7.96 -7.10 20.83
C ARG A 135 -9.23 -6.23 20.76
N THR A 136 -9.23 -5.23 19.87
CA THR A 136 -10.30 -4.21 19.78
C THR A 136 -11.62 -4.82 19.33
N GLY A 137 -12.73 -4.46 19.98
CA GLY A 137 -14.06 -4.98 19.64
C GLY A 137 -14.32 -6.42 20.12
N ARG A 138 -13.37 -7.02 20.85
CA ARG A 138 -13.49 -8.36 21.42
C ARG A 138 -14.43 -8.32 22.62
N ARG A 139 -15.41 -9.22 22.64
CA ARG A 139 -16.25 -9.50 23.79
C ARG A 139 -16.12 -10.97 24.15
N ILE A 140 -15.94 -11.23 25.45
CA ILE A 140 -15.94 -12.59 25.99
C ILE A 140 -17.41 -13.00 26.13
N GLY A 141 -17.85 -13.95 25.31
CA GLY A 141 -19.19 -14.51 25.31
C GLY A 141 -19.19 -15.95 25.81
N LYS A 142 -20.36 -16.41 26.24
CA LYS A 142 -20.60 -17.81 26.59
C LYS A 142 -21.25 -18.49 25.40
N ALA A 143 -20.64 -19.55 24.90
CA ALA A 143 -21.12 -20.33 23.77
C ALA A 143 -21.41 -21.77 24.19
N LEU A 144 -22.28 -22.41 23.43
CA LEU A 144 -22.69 -23.80 23.61
C LEU A 144 -21.79 -24.69 22.77
N GLN A 145 -21.32 -25.78 23.37
CA GLN A 145 -20.61 -26.88 22.72
C GLN A 145 -21.39 -28.17 22.98
N ARG A 146 -21.50 -29.06 21.99
CA ARG A 146 -22.11 -30.39 22.18
C ARG A 146 -21.15 -31.31 22.93
N THR A 147 -21.66 -32.07 23.88
CA THR A 147 -20.87 -33.03 24.68
C THR A 147 -20.95 -34.45 24.16
N GLY A 148 -21.87 -34.74 23.23
CA GLY A 148 -22.13 -36.09 22.72
C GLY A 148 -23.02 -36.96 23.63
N ALA A 149 -23.49 -36.43 24.77
CA ALA A 149 -24.37 -37.15 25.68
C ALA A 149 -25.80 -37.32 25.11
N ALA A 150 -26.45 -38.45 25.44
CA ALA A 150 -27.82 -38.74 25.04
C ALA A 150 -28.84 -38.06 25.98
N PRO A 151 -29.96 -37.52 25.46
CA PRO A 151 -30.97 -36.88 26.29
C PRO A 151 -31.71 -37.88 27.19
N PRO A 152 -32.18 -37.47 28.38
CA PRO A 152 -33.07 -38.30 29.19
C PRO A 152 -34.46 -38.45 28.54
N ASP A 153 -35.16 -39.55 28.84
CA ASP A 153 -36.45 -39.94 28.22
C ASP A 153 -37.55 -38.86 28.30
N LYS A 154 -37.53 -38.03 29.35
CA LYS A 154 -38.49 -36.94 29.58
C LYS A 154 -37.79 -35.59 29.56
N LEU A 155 -37.98 -34.85 28.46
CA LEU A 155 -37.61 -33.44 28.33
C LEU A 155 -38.87 -32.57 28.21
N PRO A 156 -38.89 -31.37 28.84
CA PRO A 156 -39.95 -30.39 28.60
C PRO A 156 -40.04 -30.01 27.12
N PRO A 157 -41.23 -29.67 26.59
CA PRO A 157 -41.43 -29.45 25.15
C PRO A 157 -40.45 -28.45 24.52
N ALA A 158 -40.22 -27.30 25.16
CA ALA A 158 -39.29 -26.27 24.68
C ALA A 158 -37.82 -26.71 24.73
N THR A 159 -37.45 -27.58 25.67
CA THR A 159 -36.09 -28.15 25.79
C THR A 159 -35.87 -29.28 24.77
N ARG A 160 -36.90 -30.09 24.52
CA ARG A 160 -36.88 -31.13 23.48
C ARG A 160 -36.77 -30.52 22.08
N GLN A 161 -37.58 -29.50 21.78
CA GLN A 161 -37.51 -28.77 20.51
C GLN A 161 -36.12 -28.14 20.29
N ALA A 162 -35.55 -27.52 21.32
CA ALA A 162 -34.19 -26.97 21.24
C ALA A 162 -33.14 -28.07 20.98
N TRP A 163 -33.28 -29.23 21.63
CA TRP A 163 -32.37 -30.36 21.43
C TRP A 163 -32.47 -31.00 20.03
N GLU A 164 -33.68 -31.17 19.51
CA GLU A 164 -33.90 -31.70 18.15
C GLU A 164 -33.30 -30.79 17.07
N GLN A 165 -33.36 -29.46 17.25
CA GLN A 165 -32.70 -28.53 16.34
C GLN A 165 -31.17 -28.54 16.50
N ILE A 166 -30.66 -28.75 17.71
CA ILE A 166 -29.20 -28.92 17.95
C ILE A 166 -28.67 -30.17 17.25
N THR A 167 -29.41 -31.28 17.26
CA THR A 167 -28.98 -32.54 16.65
C THR A 167 -29.08 -32.52 15.12
N GLN A 168 -29.99 -31.72 14.55
CA GLN A 168 -30.10 -31.50 13.10
C GLN A 168 -29.03 -30.56 12.54
N MET A 169 -28.33 -29.80 13.40
CA MET A 169 -27.19 -28.98 12.98
C MET A 169 -25.91 -29.83 12.93
N GLY A 170 -25.13 -29.66 11.87
CA GLY A 170 -23.81 -30.29 11.76
C GLY A 170 -22.86 -29.81 12.87
N GLU A 171 -21.91 -30.67 13.25
CA GLU A 171 -20.94 -30.39 14.31
C GLU A 171 -20.10 -29.14 14.02
N GLU A 172 -19.89 -28.80 12.75
CA GLU A 172 -19.14 -27.64 12.30
C GLU A 172 -19.74 -26.28 12.74
N LYS A 173 -21.01 -26.26 13.16
CA LYS A 173 -21.68 -25.06 13.66
C LYS A 173 -21.40 -24.77 15.15
N PHE A 174 -20.78 -25.69 15.88
CA PHE A 174 -20.42 -25.51 17.28
C PHE A 174 -18.92 -25.18 17.41
N PRO A 175 -18.53 -24.27 18.33
CA PRO A 175 -19.35 -23.62 19.35
C PRO A 175 -20.14 -22.39 18.87
N ILE A 176 -21.36 -22.20 19.38
CA ILE A 176 -22.29 -21.10 19.00
C ILE A 176 -22.71 -20.25 20.21
N GLU A 177 -22.79 -18.92 20.07
CA GLU A 177 -23.14 -18.02 21.19
C GLU A 177 -24.56 -18.29 21.70
N ILE A 178 -24.76 -18.34 23.03
CA ILE A 178 -26.04 -18.74 23.64
C ILE A 178 -27.20 -17.88 23.13
N ARG A 179 -26.99 -16.56 22.96
CA ARG A 179 -28.04 -15.64 22.49
C ARG A 179 -28.30 -15.72 21.00
N GLU A 180 -27.25 -15.90 20.20
CA GLU A 180 -27.34 -16.11 18.75
C GLU A 180 -28.14 -17.38 18.46
N PHE A 181 -27.82 -18.47 19.15
CA PHE A 181 -28.55 -19.72 19.04
C PHE A 181 -30.02 -19.53 19.42
N ALA A 182 -30.30 -18.92 20.58
CA ALA A 182 -31.67 -18.64 21.01
C ALA A 182 -32.48 -17.84 19.98
N GLY A 183 -31.84 -16.90 19.26
CA GLY A 183 -32.45 -16.15 18.17
C GLY A 183 -32.73 -17.01 16.93
N LEU A 184 -31.75 -17.80 16.49
CA LEU A 184 -31.86 -18.71 15.34
C LEU A 184 -33.02 -19.71 15.48
N ILE A 185 -33.24 -20.21 16.69
CA ILE A 185 -34.28 -21.20 16.98
C ILE A 185 -35.57 -20.60 17.54
N GLY A 186 -35.70 -19.27 17.53
CA GLY A 186 -36.93 -18.57 17.94
C GLY A 186 -37.28 -18.69 19.43
N LEU A 187 -36.31 -19.00 20.30
CA LEU A 187 -36.54 -19.11 21.73
C LEU A 187 -36.69 -17.72 22.39
N LYS A 188 -37.80 -17.53 23.10
CA LYS A 188 -38.06 -16.32 23.90
C LYS A 188 -37.14 -16.18 25.13
N SER A 189 -36.44 -17.24 25.53
CA SER A 189 -35.57 -17.27 26.71
C SER A 189 -34.46 -18.31 26.53
N VAL A 190 -33.30 -18.05 27.16
CA VAL A 190 -32.15 -18.98 27.22
C VAL A 190 -32.34 -20.11 28.25
N ALA A 191 -33.45 -20.14 28.99
CA ALA A 191 -33.72 -21.14 30.03
C ALA A 191 -33.69 -22.60 29.52
N PRO A 192 -34.24 -22.94 28.32
CA PRO A 192 -34.12 -24.29 27.77
C PRO A 192 -32.66 -24.69 27.53
N LEU A 193 -31.82 -23.77 27.06
CA LEU A 193 -30.40 -23.99 26.78
C LEU A 193 -29.60 -24.19 28.07
N ARG A 194 -29.87 -23.40 29.11
CA ARG A 194 -29.28 -23.60 30.44
C ARG A 194 -29.63 -24.95 31.05
N ARG A 195 -30.84 -25.47 30.77
CA ARG A 195 -31.24 -26.80 31.24
C ARG A 195 -30.52 -27.91 30.49
N LEU A 196 -30.29 -27.76 29.19
CA LEU A 196 -29.44 -28.69 28.42
C LEU A 196 -27.99 -28.69 28.94
N ILE A 197 -27.48 -27.53 29.36
CA ILE A 197 -26.17 -27.43 30.03
C ILE A 197 -26.17 -28.18 31.36
N ALA A 198 -27.18 -27.95 32.20
CA ALA A 198 -27.30 -28.62 33.51
C ALA A 198 -27.46 -30.15 33.39
N LEU A 199 -28.06 -30.62 32.29
CA LEU A 199 -28.18 -32.04 31.97
C LEU A 199 -26.92 -32.63 31.32
N GLY A 200 -25.87 -31.83 31.11
CA GLY A 200 -24.62 -32.29 30.50
C GLY A 200 -24.70 -32.60 29.01
N LEU A 201 -25.80 -32.24 28.34
CA LEU A 201 -26.00 -32.40 26.89
C LEU A 201 -25.29 -31.31 26.07
N LEU A 202 -25.09 -30.16 26.71
CA LEU A 202 -24.27 -29.06 26.22
C LEU A 202 -23.25 -28.69 27.30
N SER A 203 -22.08 -28.22 26.88
CA SER A 203 -21.13 -27.55 27.76
C SER A 203 -21.03 -26.08 27.39
N GLU A 204 -20.79 -25.25 28.40
CA GLU A 204 -20.55 -23.83 28.19
C GLU A 204 -19.05 -23.62 27.97
N VAL A 205 -18.69 -23.19 26.78
CA VAL A 205 -17.33 -22.81 26.42
C VAL A 205 -17.24 -21.30 26.28
N VAL A 206 -16.14 -20.73 26.71
CA VAL A 206 -15.89 -19.31 26.54
C VAL A 206 -15.44 -19.09 25.10
N VAL A 207 -16.23 -18.36 24.32
CA VAL A 207 -15.90 -18.00 22.94
C VAL A 207 -15.71 -16.50 22.86
N GLU A 208 -14.63 -16.13 22.17
CA GLU A 208 -14.29 -14.75 21.93
C GLU A 208 -14.86 -14.36 20.57
N SER A 209 -15.76 -13.38 20.56
CA SER A 209 -16.33 -12.83 19.33
C SER A 209 -15.94 -11.38 19.17
N VAL A 210 -15.76 -10.95 17.93
CA VAL A 210 -15.53 -9.54 17.57
C VAL A 210 -16.84 -9.02 16.97
N ARG A 211 -17.54 -8.12 17.67
CA ARG A 211 -18.73 -7.46 17.11
C ARG A 211 -18.32 -6.16 16.42
N THR A 212 -18.81 -5.97 15.21
CA THR A 212 -18.80 -4.70 14.50
C THR A 212 -19.98 -3.87 14.97
N HIS A 213 -19.76 -2.59 15.29
CA HIS A 213 -20.87 -1.64 15.45
C HIS A 213 -21.09 -0.99 14.08
N GLY A 214 -22.31 -1.13 13.54
CA GLY A 214 -22.69 -0.55 12.26
C GLY A 214 -22.49 -1.51 11.09
N ASP A 215 -23.40 -2.47 10.93
CA ASP A 215 -23.52 -3.26 9.70
C ASP A 215 -24.08 -2.41 8.54
N ALA A 216 -24.67 -1.24 8.85
CA ALA A 216 -25.36 -0.37 7.90
C ALA A 216 -24.50 0.21 6.76
N GLU A 217 -23.19 0.44 6.94
CA GLU A 217 -22.32 0.90 5.84
C GLU A 217 -21.83 -0.25 4.94
N MET A 218 -21.90 -1.49 5.43
CA MET A 218 -21.48 -2.69 4.71
C MET A 218 -22.68 -3.43 4.06
N ASP A 219 -23.90 -3.14 4.51
CA ASP A 219 -25.19 -3.57 3.93
C ASP A 219 -25.48 -2.97 2.54
N LEU A 220 -24.67 -2.02 2.08
CA LEU A 220 -24.69 -1.59 0.68
C LEU A 220 -24.16 -2.66 -0.29
N ALA A 221 -23.77 -3.86 0.18
CA ALA A 221 -23.23 -4.95 -0.63
C ALA A 221 -24.20 -6.13 -0.87
N THR A 222 -25.42 -6.10 -0.34
CA THR A 222 -26.33 -7.27 -0.29
C THR A 222 -27.36 -7.37 -1.41
N GLN A 223 -27.45 -6.39 -2.33
CA GLN A 223 -28.27 -6.52 -3.54
C GLN A 223 -27.36 -6.52 -4.78
N VAL A 224 -26.99 -7.72 -5.24
CA VAL A 224 -26.28 -7.90 -6.51
C VAL A 224 -27.05 -8.95 -7.31
N GLU A 225 -27.62 -8.55 -8.44
CA GLU A 225 -28.12 -9.47 -9.45
C GLU A 225 -26.97 -10.37 -9.92
N SER A 226 -27.19 -11.68 -9.94
CA SER A 226 -26.23 -12.64 -10.49
C SER A 226 -26.11 -12.44 -12.00
N VAL A 227 -25.14 -11.63 -12.43
CA VAL A 227 -24.81 -11.48 -13.84
C VAL A 227 -24.10 -12.76 -14.29
N GLU A 228 -24.60 -13.40 -15.34
CA GLU A 228 -23.92 -14.55 -15.94
C GLU A 228 -22.48 -14.19 -16.33
N PRO A 229 -21.49 -15.07 -16.08
CA PRO A 229 -20.10 -14.78 -16.38
C PRO A 229 -19.90 -14.59 -17.89
N PRO A 230 -19.21 -13.53 -18.33
CA PRO A 230 -19.00 -13.28 -19.75
C PRO A 230 -18.15 -14.38 -20.39
N VAL A 231 -18.37 -14.59 -21.69
CA VAL A 231 -17.54 -15.49 -22.50
C VAL A 231 -16.14 -14.90 -22.65
N LEU A 232 -15.11 -15.70 -22.39
CA LEU A 232 -13.72 -15.28 -22.51
C LEU A 232 -13.30 -15.16 -23.97
N THR A 233 -12.47 -14.17 -24.27
CA THR A 233 -11.74 -14.13 -25.54
C THR A 233 -10.66 -15.23 -25.60
N GLY A 234 -10.13 -15.53 -26.78
CA GLY A 234 -9.04 -16.51 -26.93
C GLY A 234 -7.81 -16.17 -26.09
N GLU A 235 -7.39 -14.90 -26.07
CA GLU A 235 -6.27 -14.42 -25.25
C GLU A 235 -6.55 -14.57 -23.75
N GLN A 236 -7.77 -14.25 -23.30
CA GLN A 236 -8.18 -14.43 -21.90
C GLN A 236 -8.21 -15.91 -21.51
N ALA A 237 -8.77 -16.78 -22.35
CA ALA A 237 -8.81 -18.21 -22.11
C ALA A 237 -7.40 -18.81 -22.03
N HIS A 238 -6.48 -18.38 -22.90
CA HIS A 238 -5.08 -18.78 -22.85
C HIS A 238 -4.39 -18.31 -21.57
N ALA A 239 -4.65 -17.07 -21.14
CA ALA A 239 -4.10 -16.53 -19.90
C ALA A 239 -4.60 -17.33 -18.67
N VAL A 240 -5.90 -17.60 -18.60
CA VAL A 240 -6.51 -18.42 -17.54
C VAL A 240 -5.89 -19.82 -17.53
N ALA A 241 -5.84 -20.50 -18.68
CA ALA A 241 -5.27 -21.84 -18.78
C ALA A 241 -3.79 -21.90 -18.35
N SER A 242 -3.00 -20.88 -18.73
CA SER A 242 -1.58 -20.79 -18.37
C SER A 242 -1.37 -20.66 -16.87
N VAL A 243 -2.14 -19.78 -16.20
CA VAL A 243 -2.02 -19.58 -14.75
C VAL A 243 -2.59 -20.78 -13.98
N VAL A 244 -3.73 -21.33 -14.40
CA VAL A 244 -4.33 -22.52 -13.78
C VAL A 244 -3.41 -23.74 -13.90
N GLY A 245 -2.71 -23.88 -15.03
CA GLY A 245 -1.69 -24.91 -15.23
C GLY A 245 -0.46 -24.77 -14.34
N ALA A 246 -0.26 -23.60 -13.70
CA ALA A 246 0.84 -23.32 -12.77
C ALA A 246 0.46 -23.38 -11.29
N LEU A 247 -0.82 -23.60 -10.97
CA LEU A 247 -1.27 -23.77 -9.59
C LEU A 247 -0.53 -24.93 -8.91
N GLY A 248 0.05 -24.67 -7.74
CA GLY A 248 0.87 -25.62 -6.98
C GLY A 248 2.38 -25.51 -7.24
N ARG A 249 2.82 -24.58 -8.10
CA ARG A 249 4.24 -24.20 -8.23
C ARG A 249 4.41 -22.69 -8.25
N PHE A 250 5.59 -22.22 -7.87
CA PHE A 250 5.94 -20.81 -8.02
C PHE A 250 6.20 -20.48 -9.50
N GLU A 251 5.33 -19.64 -10.07
CA GLU A 251 5.50 -19.10 -11.42
C GLU A 251 4.96 -17.66 -11.46
N PRO A 252 5.82 -16.65 -11.69
CA PRO A 252 5.40 -15.27 -11.83
C PRO A 252 4.96 -14.97 -13.28
N PHE A 253 3.76 -14.41 -13.41
CA PHE A 253 3.16 -13.99 -14.66
C PHE A 253 3.05 -12.47 -14.71
N LEU A 254 3.42 -11.86 -15.84
CA LEU A 254 3.04 -10.49 -16.17
C LEU A 254 1.85 -10.55 -17.14
N LEU A 255 0.66 -10.18 -16.66
CA LEU A 255 -0.53 -10.01 -17.49
C LEU A 255 -0.56 -8.57 -18.03
N TYR A 256 0.05 -8.39 -19.20
CA TYR A 256 0.06 -7.12 -19.92
C TYR A 256 -1.20 -7.01 -20.78
N GLY A 257 -2.13 -6.15 -20.38
CA GLY A 257 -3.38 -6.00 -21.11
C GLY A 257 -3.83 -4.56 -21.16
N VAL A 258 -4.18 -4.06 -22.34
CA VAL A 258 -4.66 -2.69 -22.53
C VAL A 258 -5.85 -2.39 -21.60
N THR A 259 -6.08 -1.14 -21.28
CA THR A 259 -7.25 -0.76 -20.47
C THR A 259 -8.53 -1.26 -21.15
N GLY A 260 -9.40 -1.97 -20.41
CA GLY A 260 -10.63 -2.56 -20.99
C GLY A 260 -10.47 -3.95 -21.63
N SER A 261 -9.28 -4.55 -21.59
CA SER A 261 -9.01 -5.93 -22.07
C SER A 261 -9.59 -7.05 -21.19
N GLY A 262 -10.24 -6.71 -20.07
CA GLY A 262 -10.86 -7.69 -19.18
C GLY A 262 -9.89 -8.46 -18.27
N LYS A 263 -8.72 -7.89 -17.91
CA LYS A 263 -7.79 -8.47 -16.93
C LYS A 263 -8.48 -8.96 -15.65
N THR A 264 -9.43 -8.19 -15.12
CA THR A 264 -10.19 -8.57 -13.92
C THR A 264 -10.94 -9.88 -14.11
N GLU A 265 -11.52 -10.14 -15.29
CA GLU A 265 -12.22 -11.38 -15.57
C GLU A 265 -11.26 -12.58 -15.57
N VAL A 266 -10.06 -12.42 -16.12
CA VAL A 266 -8.99 -13.42 -16.01
C VAL A 266 -8.69 -13.75 -14.54
N TYR A 267 -8.57 -12.73 -13.67
CA TYR A 267 -8.35 -12.98 -12.24
C TYR A 267 -9.50 -13.75 -11.60
N LEU A 268 -10.75 -13.36 -11.88
CA LEU A 268 -11.93 -14.02 -11.31
C LEU A 268 -11.97 -15.50 -11.70
N ARG A 269 -11.75 -15.83 -12.98
CA ARG A 269 -11.74 -17.22 -13.46
C ARG A 269 -10.61 -18.06 -12.86
N VAL A 270 -9.42 -17.48 -12.70
CA VAL A 270 -8.30 -18.17 -12.03
C VAL A 270 -8.62 -18.40 -10.55
N LEU A 271 -9.22 -17.42 -9.87
CA LEU A 271 -9.61 -17.55 -8.47
C LEU A 271 -10.71 -18.60 -8.26
N GLU A 272 -11.65 -18.74 -9.18
CA GLU A 272 -12.63 -19.84 -9.18
C GLU A 272 -11.93 -21.21 -9.18
N ALA A 273 -10.94 -21.40 -10.05
CA ALA A 273 -10.18 -22.64 -10.11
C ALA A 273 -9.34 -22.89 -8.84
N VAL A 274 -8.85 -21.82 -8.20
CA VAL A 274 -8.10 -21.89 -6.93
C VAL A 274 -9.02 -22.32 -5.79
N LEU A 275 -10.18 -21.68 -5.65
CA LEU A 275 -11.16 -22.00 -4.63
C LEU A 275 -11.74 -23.42 -4.83
N ALA A 276 -11.93 -23.85 -6.07
CA ALA A 276 -12.36 -25.21 -6.40
C ALA A 276 -11.35 -26.29 -5.95
N ARG A 277 -10.07 -25.93 -5.78
CA ARG A 277 -9.02 -26.80 -5.20
C ARG A 277 -8.93 -26.72 -3.67
N GLY A 278 -9.86 -26.02 -3.01
CA GLY A 278 -9.83 -25.81 -1.56
C GLY A 278 -8.73 -24.85 -1.09
N GLN A 279 -8.08 -24.15 -2.03
CA GLN A 279 -6.99 -23.21 -1.76
C GLN A 279 -7.53 -21.78 -1.66
N SER A 280 -6.72 -20.88 -1.11
CA SER A 280 -7.05 -19.48 -0.86
C SER A 280 -6.38 -18.54 -1.85
N GLY A 281 -6.89 -17.31 -1.98
CA GLY A 281 -6.32 -16.29 -2.85
C GLY A 281 -6.12 -14.93 -2.17
N ILE A 282 -5.10 -14.19 -2.61
CA ILE A 282 -4.93 -12.76 -2.28
C ILE A 282 -5.03 -11.96 -3.56
N VAL A 283 -5.83 -10.89 -3.54
CA VAL A 283 -5.90 -9.87 -4.58
C VAL A 283 -5.49 -8.54 -3.98
N LEU A 284 -4.31 -8.07 -4.35
CA LEU A 284 -3.85 -6.73 -4.03
C LEU A 284 -4.37 -5.79 -5.11
N VAL A 285 -5.02 -4.72 -4.68
CA VAL A 285 -5.42 -3.59 -5.52
C VAL A 285 -4.82 -2.30 -4.93
N PRO A 286 -4.57 -1.25 -5.73
CA PRO A 286 -4.13 0.03 -5.18
C PRO A 286 -5.12 0.55 -4.14
N GLU A 287 -4.63 1.19 -3.08
CA GLU A 287 -5.47 1.59 -1.93
C GLU A 287 -6.68 2.45 -2.36
N ILE A 288 -6.49 3.34 -3.33
CA ILE A 288 -7.55 4.19 -3.86
C ILE A 288 -8.49 3.48 -4.85
N SER A 289 -8.06 2.33 -5.40
CA SER A 289 -8.85 1.51 -6.34
C SER A 289 -9.68 0.44 -5.64
N LEU A 290 -9.49 0.22 -4.33
CA LEU A 290 -10.39 -0.59 -3.52
C LEU A 290 -11.68 0.18 -3.24
N THR A 291 -12.41 0.45 -4.32
CA THR A 291 -13.71 1.07 -4.25
C THR A 291 -14.75 0.03 -3.80
N PRO A 292 -15.87 0.46 -3.21
CA PRO A 292 -17.00 -0.43 -2.95
C PRO A 292 -17.41 -1.21 -4.20
N GLN A 293 -17.26 -0.64 -5.41
CA GLN A 293 -17.54 -1.33 -6.67
C GLN A 293 -16.57 -2.49 -6.92
N THR A 294 -15.26 -2.28 -6.76
CA THR A 294 -14.25 -3.34 -6.87
C THR A 294 -14.53 -4.45 -5.87
N ALA A 295 -14.76 -4.10 -4.60
CA ALA A 295 -15.09 -5.07 -3.55
C ALA A 295 -16.38 -5.85 -3.87
N ARG A 296 -17.43 -5.15 -4.32
CA ARG A 296 -18.72 -5.74 -4.73
C ARG A 296 -18.57 -6.75 -5.86
N ARG A 297 -17.68 -6.50 -6.82
CA ARG A 297 -17.44 -7.46 -7.93
C ARG A 297 -16.93 -8.80 -7.40
N PHE A 298 -15.99 -8.79 -6.44
CA PHE A 298 -15.51 -10.02 -5.83
C PHE A 298 -16.54 -10.66 -4.91
N THR A 299 -17.21 -9.89 -4.04
CA THR A 299 -18.23 -10.44 -3.14
C THR A 299 -19.46 -10.96 -3.88
N GLY A 300 -19.84 -10.34 -5.00
CA GLY A 300 -20.93 -10.79 -5.87
C GLY A 300 -20.57 -12.07 -6.62
N ARG A 301 -19.30 -12.23 -7.05
CA ARG A 301 -18.84 -13.43 -7.75
C ARG A 301 -18.67 -14.66 -6.84
N PHE A 302 -18.15 -14.47 -5.63
CA PHE A 302 -17.74 -15.56 -4.73
C PHE A 302 -18.61 -15.69 -3.46
N GLY A 303 -19.54 -14.77 -3.24
CA GLY A 303 -20.28 -14.65 -2.00
C GLY A 303 -19.51 -13.91 -0.90
N ARG A 304 -20.23 -13.11 -0.10
CA ARG A 304 -19.64 -12.29 0.98
C ARG A 304 -18.95 -13.12 2.06
N GLU A 305 -19.41 -14.34 2.30
CA GLU A 305 -18.85 -15.24 3.31
C GLU A 305 -17.41 -15.64 2.99
N GLN A 306 -17.09 -15.88 1.71
CA GLN A 306 -15.77 -16.33 1.28
C GLN A 306 -14.76 -15.18 1.11
N VAL A 307 -15.23 -13.95 0.94
CA VAL A 307 -14.37 -12.79 0.63
C VAL A 307 -14.20 -11.91 1.86
N ALA A 308 -12.95 -11.71 2.28
CA ALA A 308 -12.55 -10.68 3.24
C ALA A 308 -11.99 -9.44 2.54
N VAL A 309 -12.37 -8.25 3.01
CA VAL A 309 -11.94 -6.97 2.42
C VAL A 309 -11.06 -6.25 3.42
N LEU A 310 -9.80 -5.93 3.07
CA LEU A 310 -8.83 -5.34 3.98
C LEU A 310 -8.29 -3.99 3.47
N HIS A 311 -8.66 -2.89 4.15
CA HIS A 311 -8.15 -1.55 3.84
C HIS A 311 -8.10 -0.60 5.05
N SER A 312 -7.51 0.58 4.82
CA SER A 312 -7.31 1.64 5.81
C SER A 312 -8.61 2.26 6.31
N GLY A 313 -9.64 2.33 5.45
CA GLY A 313 -10.96 2.89 5.77
C GLY A 313 -11.79 2.09 6.77
N LEU A 314 -11.43 0.83 7.07
CA LEU A 314 -12.11 0.04 8.10
C LEU A 314 -11.84 0.59 9.50
N THR A 315 -12.87 0.59 10.33
CA THR A 315 -12.73 0.79 11.77
C THR A 315 -11.84 -0.30 12.38
N ALA A 316 -11.29 -0.04 13.57
CA ALA A 316 -10.44 -1.01 14.25
C ALA A 316 -11.16 -2.35 14.50
N SER A 317 -12.43 -2.34 14.93
CA SER A 317 -13.23 -3.56 15.14
C SER A 317 -13.50 -4.31 13.84
N GLN A 318 -13.88 -3.62 12.76
CA GLN A 318 -14.09 -4.26 11.44
C GLN A 318 -12.80 -4.89 10.91
N ARG A 319 -11.67 -4.18 11.00
CA ARG A 319 -10.37 -4.72 10.57
C ARG A 319 -9.98 -5.97 11.36
N HIS A 320 -10.26 -5.99 12.67
CA HIS A 320 -10.02 -7.17 13.51
C HIS A 320 -10.94 -8.33 13.10
N ALA A 321 -12.23 -8.09 12.87
CA ALA A 321 -13.19 -9.11 12.44
C ALA A 321 -12.81 -9.75 11.09
N GLU A 322 -12.47 -8.93 10.09
CA GLU A 322 -12.04 -9.44 8.76
C GLU A 322 -10.70 -10.20 8.87
N TRP A 323 -9.75 -9.72 9.68
CA TRP A 323 -8.50 -10.43 9.91
C TRP A 323 -8.73 -11.80 10.57
N GLU A 324 -9.62 -11.87 11.56
CA GLU A 324 -9.97 -13.13 12.23
C GLU A 324 -10.67 -14.12 11.30
N ARG A 325 -11.52 -13.64 10.38
CA ARG A 325 -12.14 -14.49 9.35
C ARG A 325 -11.11 -15.14 8.44
N VAL A 326 -10.04 -14.42 8.10
CA VAL A 326 -8.93 -14.97 7.30
C VAL A 326 -8.11 -15.96 8.13
N ALA A 327 -7.75 -15.60 9.36
CA ALA A 327 -6.94 -16.45 10.24
C ALA A 327 -7.64 -17.77 10.61
N SER A 328 -8.97 -17.73 10.77
CA SER A 328 -9.79 -18.92 11.05
C SER A 328 -10.11 -19.76 9.81
N GLY A 329 -9.79 -19.27 8.60
CA GLY A 329 -10.11 -19.94 7.32
C GLY A 329 -11.56 -19.80 6.86
N ARG A 330 -12.37 -18.97 7.54
CA ARG A 330 -13.76 -18.68 7.13
C ARG A 330 -13.80 -17.88 5.82
N ALA A 331 -12.90 -16.92 5.65
CA ALA A 331 -12.68 -16.25 4.38
C ALA A 331 -11.54 -16.94 3.62
N ARG A 332 -11.79 -17.31 2.36
CA ARG A 332 -10.85 -17.98 1.45
C ARG A 332 -10.22 -17.03 0.44
N LEU A 333 -10.82 -15.86 0.26
CA LEU A 333 -10.31 -14.81 -0.61
C LEU A 333 -10.08 -13.54 0.19
N VAL A 334 -8.94 -12.89 -0.01
CA VAL A 334 -8.68 -11.55 0.51
C VAL A 334 -8.55 -10.57 -0.64
N VAL A 335 -9.32 -9.50 -0.60
CA VAL A 335 -9.16 -8.35 -1.50
C VAL A 335 -8.74 -7.15 -0.65
N GLY A 336 -7.63 -6.50 -0.99
CA GLY A 336 -7.19 -5.37 -0.18
C GLY A 336 -6.03 -4.57 -0.75
N ALA A 337 -5.66 -3.54 0.01
CA ALA A 337 -4.54 -2.67 -0.33
C ALA A 337 -3.18 -3.34 -0.04
N ARG A 338 -2.11 -2.53 -0.04
CA ARG A 338 -0.71 -2.96 0.19
C ARG A 338 -0.54 -3.97 1.36
N SER A 339 -1.17 -3.73 2.52
CA SER A 339 -1.00 -4.55 3.72
C SER A 339 -1.71 -5.91 3.66
N ALA A 340 -2.64 -6.12 2.73
CA ALA A 340 -3.33 -7.40 2.56
C ALA A 340 -2.37 -8.52 2.11
N VAL A 341 -1.17 -8.17 1.64
CA VAL A 341 -0.09 -9.14 1.37
C VAL A 341 0.34 -9.92 2.62
N PHE A 342 -0.06 -9.49 3.82
CA PHE A 342 0.16 -10.18 5.10
C PHE A 342 -1.07 -10.93 5.63
N ALA A 343 -2.08 -11.14 4.79
CA ALA A 343 -3.27 -11.93 5.15
C ALA A 343 -2.86 -13.28 5.81
N PRO A 344 -3.35 -13.59 7.03
CA PRO A 344 -2.86 -14.69 7.85
C PRO A 344 -3.48 -16.04 7.48
N PHE A 345 -3.43 -16.43 6.20
CA PHE A 345 -3.89 -17.74 5.78
C PHE A 345 -3.11 -18.86 6.49
N ASP A 346 -3.84 -19.73 7.17
CA ASP A 346 -3.28 -20.93 7.79
C ASP A 346 -2.94 -21.96 6.70
N PRO A 347 -1.67 -22.42 6.58
CA PRO A 347 -1.27 -23.35 5.52
C PRO A 347 -1.99 -24.69 5.54
N GLU A 348 -2.45 -25.16 6.71
CA GLU A 348 -3.11 -26.46 6.87
C GLU A 348 -4.60 -26.34 6.55
N ARG A 349 -5.25 -25.26 7.00
CA ARG A 349 -6.70 -25.08 6.82
C ARG A 349 -7.07 -24.39 5.52
N ALA A 350 -6.24 -23.44 5.09
CA ALA A 350 -6.53 -22.49 4.02
C ALA A 350 -5.26 -22.14 3.19
N PRO A 351 -4.59 -23.15 2.60
CA PRO A 351 -3.32 -22.97 1.89
C PRO A 351 -3.43 -21.91 0.79
N LEU A 352 -2.44 -21.02 0.69
CA LEU A 352 -2.44 -19.95 -0.30
C LEU A 352 -2.12 -20.50 -1.70
N GLY A 353 -3.11 -20.48 -2.60
CA GLY A 353 -3.00 -21.01 -3.95
C GLY A 353 -2.63 -19.97 -5.02
N ILE A 354 -2.79 -18.67 -4.75
CA ILE A 354 -2.41 -17.61 -5.69
C ILE A 354 -2.28 -16.23 -5.03
N ILE A 355 -1.41 -15.38 -5.58
CA ILE A 355 -1.43 -13.94 -5.31
C ILE A 355 -1.60 -13.16 -6.62
N VAL A 356 -2.58 -12.27 -6.67
CA VAL A 356 -2.80 -11.33 -7.78
C VAL A 356 -2.43 -9.94 -7.29
N VAL A 357 -1.68 -9.18 -8.11
CA VAL A 357 -1.36 -7.77 -7.88
C VAL A 357 -1.87 -6.99 -9.09
N ASP A 358 -3.02 -6.35 -8.95
CA ASP A 358 -3.60 -5.52 -10.00
C ASP A 358 -2.95 -4.14 -10.03
N GLU A 359 -2.88 -3.52 -11.22
CA GLU A 359 -2.16 -2.25 -11.43
C GLU A 359 -0.75 -2.27 -10.77
N GLU A 360 0.03 -3.33 -11.00
CA GLU A 360 1.29 -3.61 -10.27
C GLU A 360 2.34 -2.49 -10.31
N HIS A 361 2.23 -1.60 -11.30
CA HIS A 361 3.06 -0.41 -11.50
C HIS A 361 2.79 0.71 -10.48
N ASP A 362 1.71 0.61 -9.70
CA ASP A 362 1.28 1.66 -8.79
C ASP A 362 2.25 1.89 -7.63
N GLY A 363 2.77 3.12 -7.51
CA GLY A 363 3.69 3.50 -6.43
C GLY A 363 3.13 3.37 -5.01
N SER A 364 1.81 3.29 -4.82
CA SER A 364 1.19 3.06 -3.50
C SER A 364 1.55 1.70 -2.89
N TYR A 365 2.04 0.76 -3.70
CA TYR A 365 2.56 -0.51 -3.21
C TYR A 365 3.89 -0.38 -2.46
N LYS A 366 4.63 0.72 -2.58
CA LYS A 366 5.79 1.00 -1.73
C LYS A 366 5.36 1.70 -0.44
N GLN A 367 5.91 1.25 0.69
CA GLN A 367 5.71 1.89 1.99
C GLN A 367 6.75 2.97 2.28
N ASP A 368 6.29 4.15 2.70
CA ASP A 368 7.15 5.29 3.04
C ASP A 368 7.71 5.24 4.47
N SER A 369 7.14 4.43 5.35
CA SER A 369 7.59 4.23 6.73
C SER A 369 8.30 2.90 6.89
N LEU A 370 9.13 2.78 7.93
CA LEU A 370 9.78 1.51 8.28
C LEU A 370 8.73 0.44 8.68
N PRO A 371 8.81 -0.79 8.12
CA PRO A 371 9.69 -1.23 7.02
C PRO A 371 9.28 -0.66 5.65
N ARG A 372 10.23 -0.14 4.87
CA ARG A 372 9.96 0.48 3.55
C ARG A 372 9.81 -0.55 2.44
N TYR A 373 9.00 -1.58 2.65
CA TYR A 373 8.83 -2.67 1.70
C TYR A 373 8.00 -2.25 0.48
N HIS A 374 8.18 -2.98 -0.63
CA HIS A 374 7.29 -2.90 -1.79
C HIS A 374 6.41 -4.15 -1.85
N ALA A 375 5.08 -3.99 -1.78
CA ALA A 375 4.15 -5.13 -1.70
C ALA A 375 4.24 -6.07 -2.89
N ARG A 376 4.45 -5.59 -4.12
CA ARG A 376 4.77 -6.44 -5.28
C ARG A 376 5.95 -7.39 -5.02
N SER A 377 7.08 -6.88 -4.52
CA SER A 377 8.26 -7.69 -4.21
C SER A 377 7.97 -8.68 -3.07
N VAL A 378 7.22 -8.24 -2.07
CA VAL A 378 6.77 -9.10 -0.96
C VAL A 378 5.81 -10.19 -1.46
N ALA A 379 4.92 -9.89 -2.41
CA ALA A 379 4.01 -10.86 -3.02
C ALA A 379 4.78 -11.92 -3.80
N LEU A 380 5.75 -11.53 -4.63
CA LEU A 380 6.64 -12.46 -5.32
C LEU A 380 7.39 -13.37 -4.34
N ARG A 381 7.95 -12.81 -3.27
CA ARG A 381 8.65 -13.62 -2.26
C ARG A 381 7.68 -14.52 -1.49
N ARG A 382 6.51 -14.03 -1.12
CA ARG A 382 5.49 -14.80 -0.39
C ARG A 382 5.04 -15.98 -1.22
N ALA A 383 4.71 -15.77 -2.49
CA ALA A 383 4.30 -16.85 -3.37
C ALA A 383 5.41 -17.88 -3.65
N GLN A 384 6.67 -17.44 -3.67
CA GLN A 384 7.81 -18.36 -3.71
C GLN A 384 7.88 -19.24 -2.46
N LEU A 385 7.66 -18.67 -1.27
CA LEU A 385 7.63 -19.41 -0.01
C LEU A 385 6.44 -20.38 0.09
N GLU A 386 5.31 -20.02 -0.51
CA GLU A 386 4.05 -20.79 -0.51
C GLU A 386 3.93 -21.71 -1.74
N SER A 387 4.93 -21.71 -2.63
CA SER A 387 4.96 -22.49 -3.88
C SER A 387 3.70 -22.29 -4.75
N CYS A 388 3.28 -21.04 -4.93
CA CYS A 388 2.09 -20.71 -5.72
C CYS A 388 2.37 -19.64 -6.79
N PRO A 389 1.55 -19.53 -7.85
CA PRO A 389 1.75 -18.53 -8.88
C PRO A 389 1.43 -17.11 -8.41
N VAL A 390 2.03 -16.15 -9.09
CA VAL A 390 1.74 -14.71 -8.93
C VAL A 390 1.33 -14.12 -10.26
N VAL A 391 0.23 -13.38 -10.28
CA VAL A 391 -0.19 -12.61 -11.46
C VAL A 391 -0.01 -11.13 -11.19
N LEU A 392 0.92 -10.52 -11.91
CA LEU A 392 1.15 -9.07 -11.92
C LEU A 392 0.38 -8.49 -13.10
N GLY A 393 -0.69 -7.77 -12.82
CA GLY A 393 -1.58 -7.22 -13.83
C GLY A 393 -1.31 -5.75 -14.12
N SER A 394 -1.20 -5.37 -15.39
CA SER A 394 -1.04 -3.96 -15.73
C SER A 394 -1.39 -3.65 -17.19
N ALA A 395 -1.93 -2.45 -17.42
CA ALA A 395 -1.97 -1.86 -18.76
C ALA A 395 -0.70 -1.08 -19.10
N THR A 396 0.06 -0.68 -18.09
CA THR A 396 1.32 0.06 -18.22
C THR A 396 2.31 -0.52 -17.21
N PRO A 397 2.88 -1.71 -17.46
CA PRO A 397 3.76 -2.38 -16.51
C PRO A 397 4.87 -1.45 -15.99
N SER A 398 5.35 -1.71 -14.78
CA SER A 398 6.58 -1.08 -14.33
C SER A 398 7.74 -1.61 -15.16
N LEU A 399 8.78 -0.81 -15.36
CA LEU A 399 9.93 -1.25 -16.14
C LEU A 399 10.66 -2.42 -15.48
N GLU A 400 10.62 -2.55 -14.15
CA GLU A 400 11.09 -3.73 -13.43
C GLU A 400 10.35 -5.00 -13.89
N SER A 401 9.02 -4.97 -13.91
CA SER A 401 8.20 -6.12 -14.30
C SER A 401 8.35 -6.44 -15.79
N TRP A 402 8.36 -5.41 -16.64
CA TRP A 402 8.57 -5.56 -18.08
C TRP A 402 9.95 -6.16 -18.40
N HIS A 403 11.02 -5.67 -17.75
CA HIS A 403 12.36 -6.20 -17.94
C HIS A 403 12.45 -7.69 -17.55
N ASN A 404 11.86 -8.08 -16.41
CA ASN A 404 11.83 -9.48 -15.98
C ASN A 404 11.02 -10.39 -16.91
N ALA A 405 10.02 -9.84 -17.63
CA ALA A 405 9.16 -10.59 -18.55
C ALA A 405 9.69 -10.66 -19.99
N THR A 406 10.58 -9.75 -20.39
CA THR A 406 11.01 -9.62 -21.79
C THR A 406 12.50 -9.84 -22.01
N THR A 407 13.31 -9.76 -20.96
CA THR A 407 14.75 -10.00 -21.05
C THR A 407 15.07 -11.42 -20.61
N PRO A 408 15.80 -12.21 -21.43
CA PRO A 408 16.26 -13.52 -21.03
C PRO A 408 17.10 -13.43 -19.74
N ASP A 409 16.85 -14.31 -18.80
CA ASP A 409 17.80 -14.59 -17.74
C ASP A 409 18.88 -15.55 -18.24
N GLY A 410 19.96 -15.70 -17.48
CA GLY A 410 21.10 -16.54 -17.88
C GLY A 410 20.76 -18.02 -18.11
N SER A 411 19.51 -18.46 -17.92
CA SER A 411 19.03 -19.80 -18.25
C SER A 411 18.45 -19.92 -19.67
N GLY A 412 18.35 -18.82 -20.43
CA GLY A 412 17.76 -18.78 -21.77
C GLY A 412 16.24 -18.58 -21.79
N GLY A 413 15.57 -18.62 -20.63
CA GLY A 413 14.17 -18.23 -20.45
C GLY A 413 14.02 -16.81 -19.89
N THR A 414 12.80 -16.36 -19.62
CA THR A 414 12.54 -15.08 -18.91
C THR A 414 12.16 -15.36 -17.46
N ARG A 415 12.42 -14.41 -16.56
CA ARG A 415 12.07 -14.59 -15.14
C ARG A 415 10.57 -14.61 -14.92
N PHE A 416 9.83 -13.80 -15.67
CA PHE A 416 8.37 -13.76 -15.66
C PHE A 416 7.85 -14.27 -17.00
N ARG A 417 6.72 -14.98 -16.96
CA ARG A 417 6.00 -15.37 -18.16
C ARG A 417 5.05 -14.23 -18.57
N LEU A 418 5.23 -13.71 -19.78
CA LEU A 418 4.37 -12.67 -20.33
C LEU A 418 3.09 -13.27 -20.90
N LEU A 419 1.95 -12.73 -20.48
CA LEU A 419 0.62 -13.02 -21.02
C LEU A 419 0.02 -11.71 -21.54
N GLU A 420 -0.42 -11.70 -22.79
CA GLU A 420 -0.88 -10.46 -23.44
C GLU A 420 -2.37 -10.49 -23.73
N LEU A 421 -3.04 -9.38 -23.42
CA LEU A 421 -4.43 -9.10 -23.82
C LEU A 421 -4.42 -7.83 -24.68
N SER A 422 -4.36 -8.00 -25.99
CA SER A 422 -4.10 -6.92 -26.94
C SER A 422 -5.34 -6.08 -27.26
N GLU A 423 -6.53 -6.69 -27.15
CA GLU A 423 -7.79 -6.06 -27.57
C GLU A 423 -8.75 -5.80 -26.40
N ARG A 424 -9.66 -4.83 -26.58
CA ARG A 424 -10.77 -4.56 -25.65
C ARG A 424 -11.92 -5.52 -25.95
N VAL A 425 -12.47 -6.14 -24.91
CA VAL A 425 -13.55 -7.16 -25.03
C VAL A 425 -14.81 -6.62 -25.73
N GLY A 426 -15.06 -5.31 -25.66
CA GLY A 426 -16.23 -4.66 -26.28
C GLY A 426 -15.98 -3.92 -27.60
N GLY A 427 -14.85 -4.16 -28.29
CA GLY A 427 -14.57 -3.56 -29.61
C GLY A 427 -14.28 -2.05 -29.63
N GLY A 428 -14.17 -1.40 -28.45
CA GLY A 428 -13.81 0.02 -28.34
C GLY A 428 -12.36 0.31 -28.74
N ARG A 429 -12.13 1.45 -29.41
CA ARG A 429 -10.77 1.94 -29.70
C ARG A 429 -10.25 2.79 -28.55
N LEU A 430 -8.94 2.76 -28.33
CA LEU A 430 -8.30 3.72 -27.43
C LEU A 430 -8.48 5.14 -28.00
N PRO A 431 -8.86 6.13 -27.17
CA PRO A 431 -9.12 7.47 -27.66
C PRO A 431 -7.85 8.11 -28.22
N ARG A 432 -8.03 8.99 -29.20
CA ARG A 432 -6.94 9.80 -29.75
C ARG A 432 -6.47 10.79 -28.68
N VAL A 433 -5.19 10.74 -28.36
CA VAL A 433 -4.53 11.70 -27.47
C VAL A 433 -3.92 12.81 -28.32
N GLU A 434 -4.37 14.04 -28.10
CA GLU A 434 -3.82 15.24 -28.71
C GLU A 434 -2.83 15.89 -27.74
N ILE A 435 -1.57 15.99 -28.14
CA ILE A 435 -0.55 16.76 -27.42
C ILE A 435 -0.63 18.21 -27.91
N VAL A 436 -0.76 19.14 -26.98
CA VAL A 436 -0.90 20.58 -27.24
C VAL A 436 0.31 21.30 -26.66
N ASP A 437 1.00 22.07 -27.53
CA ASP A 437 2.11 22.92 -27.14
C ASP A 437 1.60 24.23 -26.51
N MET A 438 1.86 24.40 -25.22
CA MET A 438 1.45 25.59 -24.48
C MET A 438 2.21 26.86 -24.87
N LEU A 439 3.35 26.77 -25.54
CA LEU A 439 4.05 27.92 -26.11
C LEU A 439 3.28 28.51 -27.29
N GLU A 440 2.72 27.66 -28.16
CA GLU A 440 1.88 28.08 -29.29
C GLU A 440 0.56 28.68 -28.78
N GLU A 441 -0.14 27.97 -27.90
CA GLU A 441 -1.41 28.40 -27.30
C GLU A 441 -1.30 29.75 -26.57
N ARG A 442 -0.13 30.09 -26.02
CA ARG A 442 0.14 31.42 -25.42
C ARG A 442 0.28 32.52 -26.46
N ARG A 443 0.87 32.24 -27.63
CA ARG A 443 1.04 33.24 -28.69
C ARG A 443 -0.29 33.68 -29.25
N ASP A 444 -1.23 32.74 -29.35
CA ASP A 444 -2.58 32.98 -29.85
C ASP A 444 -3.45 33.83 -28.90
N ARG A 445 -3.04 33.99 -27.63
CA ARG A 445 -3.72 34.80 -26.59
C ARG A 445 -3.13 36.20 -26.35
N LYS A 446 -2.28 36.71 -27.25
CA LYS A 446 -1.71 38.06 -27.11
C LYS A 446 -2.83 39.12 -27.15
N GLY A 447 -3.28 39.59 -25.97
CA GLY A 447 -4.25 40.69 -25.85
C GLY A 447 -4.99 40.77 -24.51
N ASP A 448 -5.20 39.65 -23.81
CA ASP A 448 -6.19 39.57 -22.71
C ASP A 448 -5.72 40.03 -21.32
N GLY A 449 -4.54 40.64 -21.19
CA GLY A 449 -4.03 41.21 -19.92
C GLY A 449 -3.72 40.20 -18.79
N HIS A 450 -4.18 38.95 -18.89
CA HIS A 450 -3.93 37.88 -17.93
C HIS A 450 -2.70 37.05 -18.34
N LEU A 451 -1.60 37.22 -17.59
CA LEU A 451 -0.29 36.65 -17.93
C LEU A 451 -0.19 35.10 -17.85
N GLN A 452 -1.18 34.38 -17.29
CA GLN A 452 -1.02 32.94 -17.00
C GLN A 452 -2.37 32.18 -16.89
N HIS A 453 -2.93 31.75 -18.02
CA HIS A 453 -4.04 30.78 -18.05
C HIS A 453 -3.54 29.36 -17.84
N ALA A 454 -4.26 28.57 -17.04
CA ALA A 454 -4.04 27.15 -16.87
C ALA A 454 -4.57 26.36 -18.06
N LEU A 455 -5.68 26.81 -18.65
CA LEU A 455 -6.31 26.20 -19.81
C LEU A 455 -5.91 26.95 -21.08
N GLY A 456 -5.17 26.28 -21.96
CA GLY A 456 -5.00 26.72 -23.35
C GLY A 456 -6.32 26.71 -24.15
N PRO A 457 -6.47 27.58 -25.17
CA PRO A 457 -7.62 27.64 -26.09
C PRO A 457 -8.23 26.31 -26.50
N ARG A 458 -7.44 25.30 -26.90
CA ARG A 458 -7.98 24.03 -27.39
C ARG A 458 -8.71 23.23 -26.32
N LEU A 459 -8.14 23.16 -25.11
CA LEU A 459 -8.78 22.46 -23.99
C LEU A 459 -10.03 23.19 -23.52
N GLU A 460 -9.97 24.53 -23.48
CA GLU A 460 -11.13 25.35 -23.14
C GLU A 460 -12.27 25.17 -24.16
N HIS A 461 -11.95 25.15 -25.45
CA HIS A 461 -12.92 24.91 -26.51
C HIS A 461 -13.54 23.51 -26.40
N GLY A 462 -12.73 22.46 -26.25
CA GLY A 462 -13.22 21.10 -26.07
C GLY A 462 -14.10 20.96 -24.83
N LEU A 463 -13.78 21.68 -23.75
CA LEU A 463 -14.60 21.71 -22.53
C LEU A 463 -15.95 22.38 -22.79
N ARG A 464 -15.98 23.52 -23.47
CA ARG A 464 -17.21 24.22 -23.87
C ARG A 464 -18.12 23.35 -24.74
N GLU A 465 -17.55 22.65 -25.72
CA GLU A 465 -18.29 21.69 -26.55
C GLU A 465 -18.90 20.55 -25.72
N THR A 466 -18.10 19.96 -24.82
CA THR A 466 -18.54 18.85 -23.96
C THR A 466 -19.64 19.29 -23.01
N ILE A 467 -19.55 20.50 -22.48
CA ILE A 467 -20.58 21.08 -21.60
C ILE A 467 -21.84 21.41 -22.40
N ALA A 468 -21.73 21.89 -23.64
CA ALA A 468 -22.89 22.20 -24.47
C ALA A 468 -23.70 20.94 -24.86
N THR A 469 -23.05 19.80 -25.05
CA THR A 469 -23.71 18.53 -25.47
C THR A 469 -24.32 17.71 -24.32
N GLY A 470 -24.33 18.22 -23.10
CA GLY A 470 -24.75 17.42 -21.94
C GLY A 470 -23.69 16.41 -21.46
N GLY A 471 -22.51 16.34 -22.09
CA GLY A 471 -21.45 15.41 -21.74
C GLY A 471 -20.75 15.69 -20.41
N GLN A 472 -19.90 14.74 -20.00
CA GLN A 472 -19.03 14.88 -18.83
C GLN A 472 -17.55 15.01 -19.23
N ALA A 473 -16.79 15.78 -18.45
CA ALA A 473 -15.37 15.99 -18.63
C ALA A 473 -14.57 15.72 -17.34
N ILE A 474 -13.32 15.30 -17.51
CA ILE A 474 -12.34 15.14 -16.43
C ILE A 474 -11.16 16.07 -16.70
N LEU A 475 -10.75 16.85 -15.70
CA LEU A 475 -9.53 17.63 -15.73
C LEU A 475 -8.54 17.12 -14.69
N LEU A 476 -7.38 16.69 -15.17
CA LEU A 476 -6.31 16.17 -14.37
C LEU A 476 -5.17 17.18 -14.26
N LEU A 477 -4.77 17.48 -13.02
CA LEU A 477 -3.47 18.09 -12.75
C LEU A 477 -2.50 17.00 -12.27
N ASN A 478 -1.38 16.85 -12.96
CA ASN A 478 -0.29 15.95 -12.58
C ASN A 478 0.49 16.50 -11.38
N ARG A 479 -0.16 16.77 -10.26
CA ARG A 479 0.41 17.50 -9.13
C ARG A 479 0.48 16.62 -7.89
N ARG A 480 1.64 16.02 -7.62
CA ARG A 480 2.04 15.61 -6.26
C ARG A 480 3.16 16.55 -5.80
N GLY A 481 2.92 17.35 -4.76
CA GLY A 481 3.97 18.08 -4.05
C GLY A 481 4.32 19.49 -4.54
N PHE A 482 3.79 19.99 -5.65
CA PHE A 482 3.90 21.43 -5.94
C PHE A 482 2.80 22.16 -5.17
N ALA A 483 3.18 23.06 -4.28
CA ALA A 483 2.28 23.87 -3.47
C ALA A 483 1.86 25.14 -4.22
N ASN A 484 0.72 25.75 -3.86
CA ASN A 484 0.49 27.15 -4.21
C ASN A 484 1.46 27.97 -3.37
N TYR A 485 2.54 28.47 -3.95
CA TYR A 485 3.56 29.22 -3.23
C TYR A 485 3.49 30.69 -3.60
N LEU A 486 3.87 31.53 -2.64
CA LEU A 486 3.94 32.96 -2.86
C LEU A 486 5.21 33.30 -3.63
N HIS A 487 5.07 34.16 -4.62
CA HIS A 487 6.15 34.69 -5.44
C HIS A 487 5.98 36.21 -5.60
N CYS A 488 7.07 36.96 -5.58
CA CYS A 488 7.08 38.36 -5.93
C CYS A 488 7.51 38.54 -7.40
N PRO A 489 6.65 39.10 -8.28
CA PRO A 489 7.01 39.34 -9.68
C PRO A 489 8.18 40.31 -9.85
N ALA A 490 8.33 41.28 -8.93
CA ALA A 490 9.36 42.31 -9.01
C ALA A 490 10.74 41.84 -8.55
N SER A 491 10.81 41.01 -7.49
CA SER A 491 12.07 40.59 -6.87
C SER A 491 12.41 39.11 -7.04
N GLY A 492 11.49 38.29 -7.57
CA GLY A 492 11.64 36.84 -7.64
C GLY A 492 11.55 36.12 -6.30
N TRP A 493 11.31 36.85 -5.20
CA TRP A 493 11.26 36.30 -3.85
C TRP A 493 10.13 35.26 -3.72
N THR A 494 10.42 34.11 -3.11
CA THR A 494 9.42 33.07 -2.79
C THR A 494 9.37 32.80 -1.29
N LEU A 495 8.17 32.61 -0.74
CA LEU A 495 8.02 32.26 0.67
C LEU A 495 8.45 30.82 0.94
N LYS A 496 9.63 30.67 1.54
CA LYS A 496 10.17 29.40 2.02
C LYS A 496 9.80 29.14 3.47
N CYS A 497 9.82 27.87 3.86
CA CYS A 497 9.66 27.48 5.26
C CYS A 497 10.93 27.83 6.05
N ASP A 498 10.77 28.32 7.28
CA ASP A 498 11.94 28.61 8.14
C ASP A 498 12.63 27.31 8.60
N HIS A 499 11.88 26.21 8.63
CA HIS A 499 12.30 24.90 9.09
C HIS A 499 12.61 23.91 7.96
N CYS A 500 12.27 24.22 6.71
CA CYS A 500 12.49 23.34 5.57
C CYS A 500 13.01 24.13 4.38
N ASP A 501 13.86 23.51 3.55
CA ASP A 501 14.26 24.09 2.27
C ASP A 501 13.20 23.78 1.20
N ALA A 502 11.96 24.13 1.54
CA ALA A 502 10.76 23.90 0.77
C ALA A 502 9.89 25.16 0.77
N THR A 503 9.14 25.36 -0.30
CA THR A 503 8.17 26.46 -0.41
C THR A 503 6.94 26.19 0.46
N MET A 504 6.44 27.22 1.15
CA MET A 504 5.22 27.13 1.97
C MET A 504 3.97 27.10 1.08
N VAL A 505 2.96 26.32 1.48
CA VAL A 505 1.67 26.19 0.77
C VAL A 505 0.67 27.17 1.35
N VAL A 506 -0.02 27.95 0.52
CA VAL A 506 -1.10 28.83 0.99
C VAL A 506 -2.38 28.02 1.26
N HIS A 507 -2.95 28.17 2.46
CA HIS A 507 -4.25 27.63 2.87
C HIS A 507 -5.21 28.78 3.22
N ARG A 508 -6.35 28.87 2.53
CA ARG A 508 -7.32 29.96 2.69
C ARG A 508 -8.75 29.45 2.78
N HIS A 509 -9.61 30.23 3.45
CA HIS A 509 -11.05 29.99 3.52
C HIS A 509 -11.89 30.85 2.54
N GLN A 510 -11.30 31.77 1.78
CA GLN A 510 -11.93 32.49 0.65
C GLN A 510 -10.86 33.29 -0.12
N VAL A 511 -10.91 33.31 -1.46
CA VAL A 511 -10.04 34.10 -2.34
C VAL A 511 -10.92 35.06 -3.15
N HIS A 512 -10.54 36.34 -3.25
CA HIS A 512 -11.21 37.29 -4.15
C HIS A 512 -10.75 37.12 -5.60
N ALA A 513 -11.68 37.32 -6.55
CA ALA A 513 -11.64 37.02 -7.99
C ALA A 513 -10.50 37.58 -8.85
N ALA A 514 -9.45 38.18 -8.27
CA ALA A 514 -8.38 38.85 -9.02
C ALA A 514 -6.95 38.31 -8.76
N GLY A 515 -6.79 37.19 -8.06
CA GLY A 515 -5.47 36.60 -7.77
C GLY A 515 -4.53 37.47 -6.91
N ARG A 516 -5.03 38.61 -6.40
CA ARG A 516 -4.33 39.52 -5.49
C ARG A 516 -4.70 39.20 -4.04
N ILE A 517 -3.72 39.33 -3.15
CA ILE A 517 -3.92 39.12 -1.71
C ILE A 517 -4.56 40.39 -1.11
N GLY A 518 -5.89 40.46 -1.16
CA GLY A 518 -6.68 41.46 -0.44
C GLY A 518 -7.15 40.94 0.91
N GLY A 519 -6.78 41.64 2.00
CA GLY A 519 -7.51 41.77 3.28
C GLY A 519 -7.85 40.56 4.17
N GLY A 520 -7.93 39.32 3.67
CA GLY A 520 -8.43 38.17 4.44
C GLY A 520 -7.38 37.41 5.26
N SER A 521 -7.80 36.82 6.39
CA SER A 521 -7.01 35.95 7.27
C SER A 521 -6.73 34.57 6.65
N GLY A 522 -5.70 34.50 5.81
CA GLY A 522 -5.13 33.22 5.35
C GLY A 522 -3.88 32.83 6.14
N PHE A 523 -3.55 31.54 6.15
CA PHE A 523 -2.28 31.05 6.66
C PHE A 523 -1.53 30.27 5.58
N VAL A 524 -0.24 30.09 5.78
CA VAL A 524 0.58 29.21 4.95
C VAL A 524 1.03 28.02 5.80
N ARG A 525 1.11 26.83 5.23
CA ARG A 525 1.57 25.60 5.90
C ARG A 525 2.64 24.90 5.08
N CYS A 526 3.70 24.44 5.72
CA CYS A 526 4.69 23.59 5.06
C CYS A 526 4.14 22.17 4.87
N HIS A 527 4.26 21.58 3.67
CA HIS A 527 3.83 20.19 3.43
C HIS A 527 4.68 19.16 4.20
N HIS A 528 5.94 19.49 4.49
CA HIS A 528 6.89 18.54 5.07
C HIS A 528 6.94 18.56 6.61
N CYS A 529 6.96 19.74 7.23
CA CYS A 529 7.03 19.86 8.69
C CYS A 529 5.73 20.35 9.33
N LEU A 530 4.71 20.67 8.53
CA LEU A 530 3.42 21.18 8.98
C LEU A 530 3.47 22.52 9.72
N ALA A 531 4.62 23.22 9.74
CA ALA A 531 4.74 24.55 10.32
C ALA A 531 3.81 25.53 9.62
N GLU A 532 3.14 26.36 10.42
CA GLU A 532 2.18 27.36 9.94
C GLU A 532 2.70 28.78 10.16
N ARG A 533 2.38 29.68 9.23
CA ARG A 533 2.64 31.11 9.37
C ARG A 533 1.47 31.92 8.86
N VAL A 534 1.30 33.12 9.41
CA VAL A 534 0.35 34.09 8.88
C VAL A 534 0.82 34.51 7.49
N LEU A 535 -0.14 34.66 6.56
CA LEU A 535 0.13 35.10 5.20
C LEU A 535 0.71 36.53 5.20
N PRO A 536 1.89 36.77 4.60
CA PRO A 536 2.45 38.13 4.51
C PRO A 536 1.61 39.01 3.59
N LYS A 537 1.40 40.28 3.98
CA LYS A 537 0.59 41.26 3.23
C LYS A 537 1.32 41.81 1.99
N ALA A 538 2.65 41.84 2.01
CA ALA A 538 3.49 42.38 0.95
C ALA A 538 4.83 41.62 0.89
N CYS A 539 5.58 41.79 -0.20
CA CYS A 539 6.91 41.24 -0.33
C CYS A 539 7.86 41.88 0.70
N PRO A 540 8.58 41.08 1.51
CA PRO A 540 9.54 41.64 2.47
C PRO A 540 10.78 42.27 1.80
N THR A 541 11.04 41.95 0.53
CA THR A 541 12.20 42.45 -0.22
C THR A 541 11.89 43.72 -1.00
N SER A 542 10.76 43.78 -1.71
CA SER A 542 10.43 44.91 -2.59
C SER A 542 9.22 45.73 -2.13
N GLY A 543 8.48 45.30 -1.10
CA GLY A 543 7.22 45.94 -0.69
C GLY A 543 6.04 45.71 -1.64
N GLU A 544 6.29 45.09 -2.81
CA GLU A 544 5.27 44.83 -3.83
C GLU A 544 4.28 43.75 -3.44
N ALA A 545 3.12 43.75 -4.12
CA ALA A 545 2.11 42.71 -3.96
C ALA A 545 2.66 41.33 -4.34
N LEU A 546 2.38 40.33 -3.49
CA LEU A 546 2.73 38.94 -3.76
C LEU A 546 1.68 38.28 -4.64
N VAL A 547 2.14 37.47 -5.59
CA VAL A 547 1.27 36.64 -6.43
C VAL A 547 1.39 35.18 -6.03
N LEU A 548 0.30 34.44 -6.20
CA LEU A 548 0.28 33.01 -6.01
C LEU A 548 0.77 32.33 -7.30
N LEU A 549 1.93 31.68 -7.25
CA LEU A 549 2.40 30.84 -8.34
C LEU A 549 2.14 29.35 -8.02
N GLY A 550 1.71 28.65 -9.07
CA GLY A 550 1.29 27.27 -9.00
C GLY A 550 -0.08 27.09 -9.63
N PHE A 551 -0.17 26.19 -10.63
CA PHE A 551 -1.42 25.67 -11.14
C PHE A 551 -1.95 24.65 -10.15
N GLY A 552 -2.58 25.12 -9.08
CA GLY A 552 -3.29 24.25 -8.15
C GLY A 552 -4.69 23.91 -8.64
N THR A 553 -5.25 22.83 -8.12
CA THR A 553 -6.67 22.48 -8.33
C THR A 553 -7.57 23.67 -7.97
N GLN A 554 -7.23 24.44 -6.92
CA GLN A 554 -7.95 25.67 -6.55
C GLN A 554 -7.88 26.79 -7.60
N ARG A 555 -6.70 27.08 -8.17
CA ARG A 555 -6.57 28.14 -9.18
C ARG A 555 -7.26 27.73 -10.48
N LEU A 556 -7.22 26.44 -10.80
CA LEU A 556 -7.96 25.91 -11.93
C LEU A 556 -9.47 25.96 -11.66
N GLU A 557 -9.91 25.64 -10.45
CA GLU A 557 -11.30 25.82 -10.00
C GLU A 557 -11.74 27.28 -10.19
N GLU A 558 -10.98 28.26 -9.68
CA GLU A 558 -11.26 29.70 -9.89
C GLU A 558 -11.34 30.09 -11.38
N GLU A 559 -10.39 29.61 -12.21
CA GLU A 559 -10.44 29.88 -13.66
C GLU A 559 -11.66 29.23 -14.34
N LEU A 560 -12.07 28.04 -13.88
CA LEU A 560 -13.25 27.34 -14.37
C LEU A 560 -14.54 28.03 -13.92
N GLU A 561 -14.62 28.48 -12.66
CA GLU A 561 -15.76 29.24 -12.13
C GLU A 561 -15.98 30.53 -12.94
N ALA A 562 -14.89 31.22 -13.29
CA ALA A 562 -14.97 32.44 -14.08
C ALA A 562 -15.39 32.19 -15.55
N LYS A 563 -15.01 31.06 -16.14
CA LYS A 563 -15.23 30.75 -17.56
C LYS A 563 -16.48 29.93 -17.85
N PHE A 564 -16.95 29.16 -16.86
CA PHE A 564 -18.08 28.24 -16.95
C PHE A 564 -18.98 28.37 -15.72
N PRO A 565 -19.59 29.55 -15.49
CA PRO A 565 -20.47 29.78 -14.33
C PRO A 565 -21.64 28.78 -14.26
N GLU A 566 -22.11 28.27 -15.41
CA GLU A 566 -23.18 27.28 -15.48
C GLU A 566 -22.86 25.97 -14.74
N LEU A 567 -21.59 25.60 -14.63
CA LEU A 567 -21.18 24.40 -13.90
C LEU A 567 -21.28 24.59 -12.38
N VAL A 568 -21.03 25.82 -11.92
CA VAL A 568 -21.04 26.20 -10.50
C VAL A 568 -22.49 26.37 -10.03
N GLU A 569 -23.28 27.13 -10.79
CA GLU A 569 -24.70 27.38 -10.50
C GLU A 569 -25.51 26.08 -10.43
N GLY A 570 -25.19 25.11 -11.28
CA GLY A 570 -25.81 23.78 -11.27
C GLY A 570 -25.25 22.79 -10.25
N GLU A 571 -24.26 23.17 -9.42
CA GLU A 571 -23.51 22.27 -8.54
C GLU A 571 -22.94 21.01 -9.25
N THR A 572 -22.59 21.16 -10.53
CA THR A 572 -22.15 20.07 -11.40
C THR A 572 -20.63 20.02 -11.62
N MET A 573 -19.86 20.83 -10.89
CA MET A 573 -18.40 20.74 -10.82
C MET A 573 -17.98 20.21 -9.45
N LEU A 574 -17.07 19.22 -9.43
CA LEU A 574 -16.49 18.70 -8.19
C LEU A 574 -14.95 18.68 -8.25
N ARG A 575 -14.33 19.18 -7.19
CA ARG A 575 -12.89 19.04 -6.94
C ARG A 575 -12.61 17.81 -6.06
N LEU A 576 -11.70 16.95 -6.52
CA LEU A 576 -11.19 15.78 -5.81
C LEU A 576 -9.70 15.92 -5.51
N ASP A 577 -9.39 16.31 -4.28
CA ASP A 577 -8.03 16.32 -3.73
C ASP A 577 -8.00 15.95 -2.24
N ALA A 578 -6.79 15.81 -1.69
CA ALA A 578 -6.58 15.41 -0.30
C ALA A 578 -7.11 16.46 0.71
N ASP A 579 -7.24 17.73 0.30
CA ASP A 579 -7.71 18.81 1.17
C ASP A 579 -9.24 18.85 1.26
N THR A 580 -9.93 18.42 0.20
CA THR A 580 -11.41 18.35 0.13
C THR A 580 -11.97 17.03 0.67
N MET A 581 -11.24 15.92 0.55
CA MET A 581 -11.70 14.57 0.91
C MET A 581 -11.22 14.14 2.31
N ARG A 582 -11.88 14.63 3.36
CA ARG A 582 -11.50 14.37 4.77
C ARG A 582 -11.86 12.97 5.25
N LYS A 583 -12.94 12.37 4.75
CA LYS A 583 -13.34 10.99 5.02
C LYS A 583 -13.28 10.16 3.74
N GLY A 584 -12.94 8.88 3.85
CA GLY A 584 -12.95 7.96 2.71
C GLY A 584 -14.33 7.85 2.02
N SER A 585 -15.41 8.05 2.78
CA SER A 585 -16.79 8.08 2.26
C SER A 585 -17.10 9.29 1.39
N ASP A 586 -16.42 10.43 1.58
CA ASP A 586 -16.62 11.64 0.76
C ASP A 586 -16.16 11.41 -0.67
N TYR A 587 -15.01 10.74 -0.82
CA TYR A 587 -14.45 10.34 -2.12
C TYR A 587 -15.41 9.42 -2.88
N PHE A 588 -15.91 8.36 -2.25
CA PHE A 588 -16.83 7.42 -2.93
C PHE A 588 -18.15 8.06 -3.33
N ARG A 589 -18.70 8.94 -2.48
CA ARG A 589 -19.93 9.67 -2.80
C ARG A 589 -19.75 10.59 -4.01
N ALA A 590 -18.63 11.31 -4.09
CA ALA A 590 -18.35 12.18 -5.23
C ALA A 590 -18.25 11.39 -6.55
N LEU A 591 -17.61 10.22 -6.52
CA LEU A 591 -17.48 9.36 -7.69
C LEU A 591 -18.81 8.71 -8.10
N ASP A 592 -19.67 8.36 -7.14
CA ASP A 592 -21.01 7.82 -7.40
C ASP A 592 -21.91 8.86 -8.08
N ARG A 593 -21.88 10.12 -7.59
CA ARG A 593 -22.57 11.25 -8.23
C ARG A 593 -22.07 11.48 -9.66
N PHE A 594 -20.75 11.42 -9.88
CA PHE A 594 -20.17 11.53 -11.22
C PHE A 594 -20.58 10.35 -12.10
N ALA A 595 -20.57 9.12 -11.60
CA ALA A 595 -21.01 7.94 -12.36
C ALA A 595 -22.49 8.03 -12.80
N ARG A 596 -23.36 8.66 -11.99
CA ARG A 596 -24.78 8.89 -12.29
C ARG A 596 -25.06 10.03 -13.26
N GLY A 597 -24.05 10.81 -13.65
CA GLY A 597 -24.25 11.98 -14.51
C GLY A 597 -24.67 13.25 -13.79
N GLU A 598 -24.77 13.24 -12.45
CA GLU A 598 -25.15 14.43 -11.66
C GLU A 598 -24.06 15.51 -11.68
N VAL A 599 -22.82 15.10 -11.91
CA VAL A 599 -21.65 15.98 -11.95
C VAL A 599 -21.10 15.96 -13.37
N ARG A 600 -20.92 17.14 -13.97
CA ARG A 600 -20.49 17.29 -15.37
C ARG A 600 -19.00 17.52 -15.52
N LEU A 601 -18.34 18.08 -14.51
CA LEU A 601 -16.89 18.30 -14.51
C LEU A 601 -16.25 17.77 -13.23
N LEU A 602 -15.30 16.84 -13.40
CA LEU A 602 -14.48 16.34 -12.31
C LEU A 602 -13.05 16.87 -12.41
N LEU A 603 -12.64 17.64 -11.41
CA LEU A 603 -11.32 18.26 -11.34
C LEU A 603 -10.48 17.59 -10.25
N GLY A 604 -9.24 17.19 -10.54
CA GLY A 604 -8.38 16.68 -9.46
C GLY A 604 -7.03 16.16 -9.90
N THR A 605 -6.41 15.42 -9.00
CA THR A 605 -5.05 14.89 -9.18
C THR A 605 -5.08 13.42 -9.58
N GLN A 606 -3.91 12.75 -9.52
CA GLN A 606 -3.72 11.33 -9.86
C GLN A 606 -4.74 10.37 -9.21
N MET A 607 -5.47 10.79 -8.19
CA MET A 607 -6.55 10.00 -7.57
C MET A 607 -7.76 9.76 -8.50
N ILE A 608 -8.02 10.63 -9.49
CA ILE A 608 -9.12 10.43 -10.45
C ILE A 608 -8.77 9.38 -11.50
N ALA A 609 -7.47 9.19 -11.77
CA ALA A 609 -7.00 8.36 -12.87
C ALA A 609 -7.07 6.85 -12.59
N LYS A 610 -7.39 6.38 -11.38
CA LYS A 610 -7.26 4.97 -10.99
C LYS A 610 -8.60 4.29 -10.72
N GLY A 611 -8.68 3.00 -11.08
CA GLY A 611 -9.70 2.07 -10.58
C GLY A 611 -11.17 2.30 -10.95
N LEU A 612 -11.49 3.29 -11.79
CA LEU A 612 -12.88 3.70 -12.08
C LEU A 612 -13.14 3.82 -13.58
N ASP A 613 -14.38 3.59 -13.99
CA ASP A 613 -14.83 3.64 -15.37
C ASP A 613 -16.06 4.55 -15.45
N PHE A 614 -16.05 5.52 -16.37
CA PHE A 614 -17.11 6.51 -16.49
C PHE A 614 -17.62 6.54 -17.93
N PRO A 615 -18.76 5.87 -18.21
CA PRO A 615 -19.22 5.62 -19.58
C PRO A 615 -19.66 6.89 -20.32
N ASN A 616 -19.91 7.98 -19.59
CA ASN A 616 -20.44 9.25 -20.09
C ASN A 616 -19.35 10.33 -20.29
N VAL A 617 -18.08 9.99 -20.04
CA VAL A 617 -16.95 10.92 -20.23
C VAL A 617 -16.61 11.05 -21.71
N GLN A 618 -16.65 12.30 -22.19
CA GLN A 618 -16.38 12.68 -23.58
C GLN A 618 -15.08 13.50 -23.74
N LEU A 619 -14.60 14.13 -22.67
CA LEU A 619 -13.33 14.86 -22.68
C LEU A 619 -12.49 14.54 -21.47
N ILE A 620 -11.20 14.35 -21.70
CA ILE A 620 -10.22 14.35 -20.63
C ILE A 620 -9.09 15.33 -20.93
N GLY A 621 -8.87 16.29 -20.03
CA GLY A 621 -7.79 17.27 -20.13
C GLY A 621 -6.69 17.01 -19.11
N VAL A 622 -5.45 16.79 -19.55
CA VAL A 622 -4.27 16.87 -18.70
C VAL A 622 -3.72 18.29 -18.80
N VAL A 623 -3.89 19.06 -17.73
CA VAL A 623 -3.61 20.51 -17.68
C VAL A 623 -2.11 20.80 -17.77
N ASN A 624 -1.28 19.87 -17.28
CA ASN A 624 0.18 20.00 -17.33
C ASN A 624 0.82 18.61 -17.36
N GLY A 625 1.39 18.25 -18.51
CA GLY A 625 2.13 17.00 -18.72
C GLY A 625 3.54 17.01 -18.12
N ASP A 626 4.12 18.18 -17.84
CA ASP A 626 5.54 18.36 -17.50
C ASP A 626 5.88 18.20 -16.03
N THR A 627 4.87 18.19 -15.16
CA THR A 627 5.08 18.36 -13.72
C THR A 627 6.01 17.30 -13.10
N ALA A 628 5.96 16.05 -13.58
CA ALA A 628 6.87 15.01 -13.10
C ALA A 628 8.27 15.09 -13.74
N MET A 629 8.38 15.61 -14.96
CA MET A 629 9.61 15.62 -15.78
C MET A 629 10.70 16.56 -15.24
N HIS A 630 10.33 17.58 -14.48
CA HIS A 630 11.27 18.51 -13.85
C HIS A 630 11.78 18.06 -12.48
N LEU A 631 11.33 16.90 -11.99
CA LEU A 631 11.84 16.34 -10.74
C LEU A 631 13.19 15.66 -11.00
N PRO A 632 14.19 15.81 -10.12
CA PRO A 632 15.49 15.12 -10.23
C PRO A 632 15.34 13.63 -9.85
N ASP A 633 14.51 12.92 -10.61
CA ASP A 633 14.13 11.53 -10.42
C ASP A 633 14.10 10.84 -11.79
N PHE A 634 14.95 9.85 -11.99
CA PHE A 634 15.05 9.12 -13.26
C PHE A 634 13.79 8.31 -13.61
N ARG A 635 12.82 8.21 -12.69
CA ARG A 635 11.52 7.58 -12.92
C ARG A 635 10.46 8.56 -13.44
N ALA A 636 10.81 9.83 -13.64
CA ALA A 636 9.90 10.88 -14.08
C ALA A 636 9.21 10.56 -15.41
N SER A 637 9.95 10.12 -16.42
CA SER A 637 9.42 9.77 -17.74
C SER A 637 8.43 8.60 -17.69
N GLU A 638 8.76 7.58 -16.91
CA GLU A 638 7.89 6.41 -16.66
C GLU A 638 6.57 6.81 -16.00
N ARG A 639 6.61 7.65 -14.97
CA ARG A 639 5.39 8.15 -14.32
C ARG A 639 4.55 9.02 -15.25
N THR A 640 5.20 9.81 -16.11
CA THR A 640 4.53 10.68 -17.08
C THR A 640 3.78 9.83 -18.12
N PHE A 641 4.44 8.82 -18.68
CA PHE A 641 3.82 7.87 -19.60
C PHE A 641 2.62 7.17 -18.95
N GLN A 642 2.81 6.61 -17.74
CA GLN A 642 1.78 5.87 -17.02
C GLN A 642 0.56 6.74 -16.76
N LEU A 643 0.76 7.98 -16.32
CA LEU A 643 -0.35 8.89 -16.03
C LEU A 643 -1.18 9.20 -17.27
N VAL A 644 -0.54 9.63 -18.37
CA VAL A 644 -1.24 9.98 -19.60
C VAL A 644 -1.99 8.78 -20.16
N SER A 645 -1.34 7.61 -20.20
CA SER A 645 -1.93 6.37 -20.71
C SER A 645 -3.10 5.89 -19.84
N GLN A 646 -2.96 5.96 -18.50
CA GLN A 646 -4.01 5.53 -17.58
C GLN A 646 -5.25 6.40 -17.73
N VAL A 647 -5.06 7.71 -17.85
CA VAL A 647 -6.11 8.71 -18.04
C VAL A 647 -6.81 8.50 -19.36
N ALA A 648 -6.06 8.36 -20.46
CA ALA A 648 -6.65 8.09 -21.77
C ALA A 648 -7.44 6.76 -21.77
N GLY A 649 -6.97 5.77 -21.02
CA GLY A 649 -7.66 4.49 -20.84
C GLY A 649 -8.98 4.54 -20.05
N ARG A 650 -9.34 5.68 -19.45
CA ARG A 650 -10.62 5.89 -18.75
C ARG A 650 -11.77 6.27 -19.67
N ALA A 651 -11.47 6.66 -20.91
CA ALA A 651 -12.49 6.93 -21.92
C ALA A 651 -12.50 5.85 -23.02
N GLY A 652 -13.50 5.89 -23.90
CA GLY A 652 -13.60 5.00 -25.06
C GLY A 652 -14.10 3.60 -24.74
N ARG A 653 -14.87 3.41 -23.67
CA ARG A 653 -15.31 2.07 -23.19
C ARG A 653 -16.76 1.73 -23.51
N SER A 654 -17.59 2.74 -23.77
CA SER A 654 -18.93 2.61 -24.33
C SER A 654 -18.93 3.15 -25.76
N GLU A 655 -19.94 2.81 -26.56
CA GLU A 655 -20.15 3.40 -27.88
C GLU A 655 -20.27 4.93 -27.80
N ALA A 656 -20.95 5.44 -26.75
CA ALA A 656 -21.05 6.87 -26.44
C ALA A 656 -19.69 7.52 -26.10
N SER A 657 -18.78 6.81 -25.43
CA SER A 657 -17.44 7.29 -25.07
C SER A 657 -16.40 7.02 -26.16
N SER A 658 -16.71 6.25 -27.21
CA SER A 658 -15.78 5.93 -28.31
C SER A 658 -15.25 7.17 -29.06
N ARG A 659 -15.96 8.30 -28.96
CA ARG A 659 -15.57 9.61 -29.50
C ARG A 659 -14.83 10.50 -28.51
N ALA A 660 -14.49 9.99 -27.33
CA ALA A 660 -13.89 10.82 -26.30
C ALA A 660 -12.53 11.37 -26.75
N ARG A 661 -12.31 12.66 -26.46
CA ARG A 661 -11.07 13.37 -26.77
C ARG A 661 -10.20 13.42 -25.53
N VAL A 662 -8.90 13.17 -25.70
CA VAL A 662 -7.90 13.36 -24.64
C VAL A 662 -6.95 14.45 -25.09
N ILE A 663 -6.85 15.53 -24.31
CA ILE A 663 -5.99 16.67 -24.62
C ILE A 663 -4.93 16.79 -23.52
N VAL A 664 -3.66 16.80 -23.90
CA VAL A 664 -2.53 16.91 -22.98
C VAL A 664 -1.76 18.19 -23.27
N GLN A 665 -1.77 19.11 -22.32
CA GLN A 665 -1.05 20.38 -22.41
C GLN A 665 0.36 20.22 -21.86
N THR A 666 1.36 20.64 -22.63
CA THR A 666 2.78 20.53 -22.26
C THR A 666 3.60 21.69 -22.81
N TRP A 667 4.69 22.03 -22.12
CA TRP A 667 5.73 22.95 -22.57
C TRP A 667 6.82 22.25 -23.40
N ASN A 668 6.80 20.91 -23.45
CA ASN A 668 7.75 20.07 -24.17
C ASN A 668 7.03 19.00 -25.00
N PRO A 669 6.34 19.37 -26.09
CA PRO A 669 5.55 18.45 -26.91
C PRO A 669 6.38 17.35 -27.61
N GLN A 670 7.70 17.54 -27.70
CA GLN A 670 8.62 16.60 -28.35
C GLN A 670 9.15 15.52 -27.38
N ASP A 671 8.70 15.52 -26.12
CA ASP A 671 9.14 14.53 -25.15
C ASP A 671 8.77 13.09 -25.62
N PRO A 672 9.73 12.15 -25.66
CA PRO A 672 9.47 10.79 -26.14
C PRO A 672 8.42 10.03 -25.32
N ALA A 673 8.33 10.26 -24.01
CA ALA A 673 7.35 9.58 -23.16
C ALA A 673 5.93 10.06 -23.47
N LEU A 674 5.74 11.37 -23.69
CA LEU A 674 4.46 11.92 -24.14
C LEU A 674 4.08 11.42 -25.53
N ALA A 675 5.01 11.43 -26.48
CA ALA A 675 4.77 10.94 -27.84
C ALA A 675 4.36 9.46 -27.87
N CYS A 676 5.02 8.60 -27.10
CA CYS A 676 4.66 7.19 -26.99
C CYS A 676 3.31 7.01 -26.28
N ALA A 677 3.05 7.76 -25.19
CA ALA A 677 1.78 7.70 -24.48
C ALA A 677 0.60 8.11 -25.37
N ALA A 678 0.80 9.11 -26.24
CA ALA A 678 -0.24 9.56 -27.16
C ALA A 678 -0.61 8.52 -28.23
N ARG A 679 0.34 7.64 -28.58
CA ARG A 679 0.15 6.50 -29.50
C ARG A 679 -0.25 5.21 -28.78
N HIS A 680 -0.34 5.22 -27.45
CA HIS A 680 -0.53 4.03 -26.61
C HIS A 680 0.55 2.95 -26.80
N ASP A 681 1.75 3.35 -27.21
CA ASP A 681 2.85 2.44 -27.52
C ASP A 681 3.80 2.26 -26.32
N TYR A 682 3.37 1.40 -25.38
CA TYR A 682 4.18 1.08 -24.21
C TYR A 682 5.47 0.33 -24.58
N ARG A 683 5.45 -0.50 -25.63
CA ARG A 683 6.61 -1.32 -26.03
C ARG A 683 7.75 -0.42 -26.52
N ALA A 684 7.45 0.56 -27.37
CA ALA A 684 8.43 1.54 -27.83
C ALA A 684 8.96 2.39 -26.67
N PHE A 685 8.06 2.88 -25.79
CA PHE A 685 8.45 3.61 -24.59
C PHE A 685 9.42 2.81 -23.72
N ALA A 686 9.05 1.57 -23.38
CA ALA A 686 9.83 0.72 -22.50
C ALA A 686 11.20 0.37 -23.10
N ALA A 687 11.26 0.12 -24.41
CA ALA A 687 12.54 -0.14 -25.09
C ALA A 687 13.49 1.06 -25.03
N GLN A 688 12.99 2.28 -25.31
CA GLN A 688 13.78 3.51 -25.26
C GLN A 688 14.27 3.83 -23.84
N GLU A 689 13.37 3.74 -22.86
CA GLU A 689 13.69 4.05 -21.47
C GLU A 689 14.63 3.00 -20.86
N LEU A 690 14.42 1.71 -21.11
CA LEU A 690 15.35 0.67 -20.64
C LEU A 690 16.76 0.83 -21.23
N GLU A 691 16.86 1.26 -22.49
CA GLU A 691 18.15 1.54 -23.11
C GLU A 691 18.84 2.76 -22.47
N SER A 692 18.10 3.84 -22.21
CA SER A 692 18.62 5.00 -21.46
C SER A 692 19.13 4.61 -20.07
N ARG A 693 18.37 3.79 -19.34
CA ARG A 693 18.74 3.29 -18.01
C ARG A 693 19.92 2.32 -18.06
N ARG A 694 20.04 1.51 -19.11
CA ARG A 694 21.20 0.63 -19.34
C ARG A 694 22.49 1.44 -19.46
N ARG A 695 22.51 2.46 -20.32
CA ARG A 695 23.68 3.34 -20.50
C ARG A 695 24.07 4.09 -19.21
N SER A 696 23.09 4.42 -18.40
CA SER A 696 23.29 5.17 -17.15
C SER A 696 23.57 4.27 -15.92
N GLY A 697 23.47 2.95 -16.07
CA GLY A 697 23.63 1.99 -14.98
C GLY A 697 22.53 2.11 -13.90
N LEU A 698 21.29 2.35 -14.29
CA LEU A 698 20.15 2.58 -13.40
C LEU A 698 19.17 1.38 -13.34
N PRO A 699 18.33 1.29 -12.29
CA PRO A 699 17.27 0.28 -12.20
C PRO A 699 16.28 0.31 -13.38
N PRO A 700 15.83 -0.83 -13.93
CA PRO A 700 15.92 -2.18 -13.33
C PRO A 700 17.17 -2.99 -13.69
N LEU A 701 18.05 -2.48 -14.55
CA LEU A 701 19.24 -3.22 -15.01
C LEU A 701 20.29 -3.38 -13.89
N LYS A 702 20.28 -2.44 -12.95
CA LYS A 702 21.01 -2.49 -11.68
C LYS A 702 20.02 -2.42 -10.51
N ARG A 703 20.50 -2.71 -9.32
CA ARG A 703 19.78 -2.49 -8.05
C ARG A 703 20.27 -1.22 -7.40
N MET A 704 19.41 -0.60 -6.60
CA MET A 704 19.73 0.63 -5.89
C MET A 704 19.28 0.54 -4.44
N ALA A 705 20.10 1.02 -3.52
CA ALA A 705 19.69 1.33 -2.15
C ALA A 705 20.19 2.72 -1.78
N ARG A 706 19.38 3.44 -1.01
CA ARG A 706 19.68 4.79 -0.57
C ARG A 706 19.71 4.82 0.96
N VAL A 707 20.76 5.43 1.52
CA VAL A 707 20.85 5.73 2.95
C VAL A 707 20.73 7.23 3.12
N VAL A 708 19.62 7.69 3.72
CA VAL A 708 19.41 9.09 4.06
C VAL A 708 19.81 9.31 5.52
N VAL A 709 20.75 10.21 5.73
CA VAL A 709 21.15 10.71 7.05
C VAL A 709 20.45 12.03 7.29
N ARG A 710 20.00 12.26 8.52
CA ARG A 710 19.46 13.55 8.93
C ARG A 710 19.93 13.97 10.33
N ASP A 711 20.28 15.23 10.48
CA ASP A 711 20.65 15.85 11.77
C ASP A 711 20.21 17.32 11.79
N ARG A 712 20.04 17.91 12.97
CA ARG A 712 19.76 19.35 13.10
C ARG A 712 20.98 20.22 12.83
N ASP A 713 22.18 19.67 13.01
CA ASP A 713 23.44 20.32 12.65
C ASP A 713 23.88 19.87 11.24
N PRO A 714 23.98 20.78 10.27
CA PRO A 714 24.33 20.44 8.89
C PRO A 714 25.71 19.79 8.79
N ALA A 715 26.68 20.20 9.62
CA ALA A 715 28.03 19.65 9.60
C ALA A 715 28.07 18.24 10.21
N LYS A 716 27.20 17.93 11.18
CA LYS A 716 27.04 16.54 11.69
C LYS A 716 26.42 15.63 10.64
N ALA A 717 25.36 16.09 9.96
CA ALA A 717 24.70 15.31 8.91
C ALA A 717 25.68 14.95 7.78
N GLU A 718 26.47 15.93 7.32
CA GLU A 718 27.48 15.71 6.28
C GLU A 718 28.60 14.76 6.75
N ARG A 719 29.17 14.98 7.94
CA ARG A 719 30.22 14.12 8.49
C ARG A 719 29.75 12.67 8.60
N PHE A 720 28.56 12.45 9.13
CA PHE A 720 28.02 11.10 9.28
C PHE A 720 27.72 10.43 7.92
N ALA A 721 27.26 11.19 6.93
CA ALA A 721 27.12 10.67 5.56
C ALA A 721 28.49 10.30 4.95
N ARG A 722 29.55 11.08 5.22
CA ARG A 722 30.93 10.74 4.80
C ARG A 722 31.47 9.49 5.50
N GLU A 723 31.18 9.30 6.79
CA GLU A 723 31.52 8.07 7.52
C GLU A 723 30.86 6.84 6.89
N ILE A 724 29.56 6.91 6.59
CA ILE A 724 28.83 5.85 5.88
C ILE A 724 29.45 5.59 4.51
N PHE A 725 29.78 6.62 3.75
CA PHE A 725 30.41 6.47 2.43
C PHE A 725 31.76 5.74 2.52
N HIS A 726 32.63 6.10 3.46
CA HIS A 726 33.94 5.46 3.60
C HIS A 726 33.82 4.00 4.04
N SER A 727 32.97 3.67 5.02
CA SER A 727 32.72 2.28 5.42
C SER A 727 32.08 1.49 4.27
N ALA A 728 31.06 2.05 3.59
CA ALA A 728 30.42 1.40 2.46
C ALA A 728 31.41 1.07 1.35
N ARG A 729 32.32 2.00 1.03
CA ARG A 729 33.37 1.81 0.02
C ARG A 729 34.39 0.74 0.45
N ALA A 730 34.73 0.66 1.73
CA ALA A 730 35.66 -0.36 2.26
C ALA A 730 35.07 -1.78 2.13
N HIS A 731 33.75 -1.92 2.27
CA HIS A 731 33.04 -3.20 2.14
C HIS A 731 32.51 -3.47 0.72
N ALA A 732 32.58 -2.50 -0.19
CA ALA A 732 32.05 -2.63 -1.54
C ALA A 732 32.93 -3.51 -2.43
N GLN A 733 32.28 -4.43 -3.14
CA GLN A 733 32.90 -5.18 -4.23
C GLN A 733 32.88 -4.35 -5.52
N PRO A 734 33.70 -4.68 -6.55
CA PRO A 734 33.70 -3.96 -7.83
C PRO A 734 32.32 -3.88 -8.51
N SER A 735 31.43 -4.83 -8.22
CA SER A 735 30.04 -4.85 -8.70
C SER A 735 29.08 -3.88 -7.98
N VAL A 736 29.57 -3.09 -7.02
CA VAL A 736 28.78 -2.10 -6.27
C VAL A 736 29.46 -0.74 -6.35
N ARG A 737 28.82 0.20 -7.04
CA ARG A 737 29.17 1.61 -7.05
C ARG A 737 28.58 2.29 -5.82
N VAL A 738 29.44 2.87 -4.99
CA VAL A 738 29.06 3.75 -3.87
C VAL A 738 29.16 5.20 -4.36
N CYS A 739 28.04 5.89 -4.46
CA CYS A 739 28.00 7.30 -4.83
C CYS A 739 28.49 8.17 -3.67
N PRO A 740 29.28 9.23 -3.93
CA PRO A 740 29.67 10.20 -2.91
C PRO A 740 28.45 10.79 -2.18
N PRO A 741 28.59 11.19 -0.91
CA PRO A 741 27.52 11.88 -0.19
C PRO A 741 27.08 13.14 -0.92
N SER A 742 25.77 13.33 -1.06
CA SER A 742 25.18 14.56 -1.61
C SER A 742 24.01 15.03 -0.76
N PRO A 743 23.70 16.34 -0.73
CA PRO A 743 22.45 16.82 -0.17
C PRO A 743 21.26 16.15 -0.89
N CYS A 744 20.20 15.84 -0.13
CA CYS A 744 18.94 15.43 -0.75
C CYS A 744 18.33 16.58 -1.57
N PRO A 745 17.49 16.31 -2.59
CA PRO A 745 16.83 17.37 -3.36
C PRO A 745 16.07 18.37 -2.49
N ILE A 746 15.47 17.90 -1.39
CA ILE A 746 15.01 18.73 -0.28
C ILE A 746 16.02 18.60 0.85
N SER A 747 16.96 19.55 0.91
CA SER A 747 18.12 19.52 1.80
C SER A 747 17.78 19.68 3.28
N ARG A 748 16.61 20.24 3.62
CA ARG A 748 16.18 20.41 5.01
C ARG A 748 14.68 20.16 5.19
N ILE A 749 14.32 19.35 6.19
CA ILE A 749 12.92 19.10 6.59
C ILE A 749 12.80 19.13 8.12
N GLY A 750 11.98 20.04 8.65
CA GLY A 750 11.69 20.14 10.09
C GLY A 750 12.95 20.37 10.91
N ASP A 751 13.80 21.30 10.47
CA ASP A 751 15.13 21.62 10.98
C ASP A 751 16.18 20.51 10.84
N HIS A 752 15.86 19.39 10.20
CA HIS A 752 16.85 18.34 9.95
C HIS A 752 17.41 18.48 8.54
N TYR A 753 18.72 18.73 8.46
CA TYR A 753 19.50 18.71 7.22
C TYR A 753 19.70 17.27 6.77
N ARG A 754 19.46 17.00 5.49
CA ARG A 754 19.40 15.66 4.90
C ARG A 754 20.50 15.46 3.87
N TRP A 755 21.26 14.39 4.05
CA TRP A 755 22.27 13.92 3.10
C TRP A 755 21.97 12.48 2.69
N SER A 756 22.32 12.09 1.48
CA SER A 756 22.14 10.74 0.96
C SER A 756 23.45 10.12 0.50
N VAL A 757 23.61 8.83 0.77
CA VAL A 757 24.61 7.95 0.15
C VAL A 757 23.86 6.88 -0.61
N ASP A 758 24.10 6.82 -1.92
CA ASP A 758 23.42 5.91 -2.84
C ASP A 758 24.35 4.75 -3.24
N LEU A 759 23.84 3.52 -3.14
CA LEU A 759 24.52 2.29 -3.54
C LEU A 759 23.85 1.75 -4.80
N ILE A 760 24.63 1.50 -5.85
CA ILE A 760 24.14 0.92 -7.11
C ILE A 760 24.94 -0.34 -7.40
N GLY A 761 24.27 -1.48 -7.55
CA GLY A 761 24.98 -2.75 -7.75
C GLY A 761 24.26 -3.72 -8.67
N ASP A 762 24.98 -4.73 -9.14
CA ASP A 762 24.47 -5.67 -10.15
C ASP A 762 23.38 -6.60 -9.61
N THR A 763 23.46 -6.94 -8.31
CA THR A 763 22.54 -7.87 -7.66
C THR A 763 22.09 -7.35 -6.30
N PRO A 764 20.89 -7.73 -5.82
CA PRO A 764 20.43 -7.38 -4.48
C PRO A 764 21.39 -7.89 -3.41
N GLY A 765 21.94 -9.09 -3.58
CA GLY A 765 22.88 -9.70 -2.63
C GLY A 765 24.16 -8.91 -2.46
N ALA A 766 24.68 -8.28 -3.52
CA ALA A 766 25.88 -7.45 -3.44
C ALA A 766 25.64 -6.19 -2.58
N ILE A 767 24.49 -5.52 -2.76
CA ILE A 767 24.10 -4.37 -1.95
C ILE A 767 23.83 -4.80 -0.50
N GLN A 768 23.12 -5.93 -0.30
CA GLN A 768 22.83 -6.44 1.04
C GLN A 768 24.08 -6.74 1.86
N ARG A 769 25.17 -7.22 1.24
CA ARG A 769 26.44 -7.44 1.96
C ARG A 769 27.00 -6.13 2.52
N VAL A 770 27.05 -5.08 1.70
CA VAL A 770 27.49 -3.74 2.13
C VAL A 770 26.58 -3.19 3.23
N MET A 771 25.26 -3.25 3.03
CA MET A 771 24.30 -2.79 4.03
C MET A 771 24.37 -3.58 5.34
N THR A 772 24.62 -4.89 5.28
CA THR A 772 24.82 -5.73 6.47
C THR A 772 26.09 -5.31 7.21
N ALA A 773 27.19 -5.05 6.49
CA ALA A 773 28.42 -4.57 7.10
C ALA A 773 28.23 -3.20 7.77
N LEU A 774 27.56 -2.25 7.11
CA LEU A 774 27.21 -0.94 7.68
C LEU A 774 26.38 -1.05 8.96
N ARG A 775 25.46 -2.03 9.03
CA ARG A 775 24.69 -2.33 10.25
C ARG A 775 25.58 -2.90 11.35
N ASN A 776 26.48 -3.81 11.02
CA ASN A 776 27.43 -4.41 11.97
C ASN A 776 28.41 -3.36 12.53
N ASP A 777 28.83 -2.40 11.70
CA ASP A 777 29.63 -1.24 12.11
C ASP A 777 28.83 -0.24 12.97
N GLY A 778 27.52 -0.44 13.11
CA GLY A 778 26.62 0.41 13.88
C GLY A 778 26.28 1.75 13.23
N LEU A 779 26.64 1.93 11.94
CA LEU A 779 26.42 3.17 11.17
C LEU A 779 25.01 3.26 10.59
N VAL A 780 24.35 2.11 10.37
CA VAL A 780 22.98 2.05 9.86
C VAL A 780 22.12 1.30 10.86
N LYS A 781 21.11 1.98 11.43
CA LYS A 781 20.17 1.40 12.40
C LYS A 781 18.71 1.51 11.95
N SER A 782 18.45 2.27 10.89
CA SER A 782 17.09 2.58 10.42
C SER A 782 16.24 3.16 11.56
N ASP A 783 16.70 4.28 12.11
CA ASP A 783 16.20 4.93 13.31
C ASP A 783 15.82 6.40 13.07
N ALA A 784 15.88 7.23 14.10
CA ALA A 784 15.52 8.64 13.98
C ALA A 784 16.50 9.45 13.13
N THR A 785 17.76 9.01 12.96
CA THR A 785 18.82 9.76 12.26
C THR A 785 19.18 9.15 10.91
N THR A 786 18.93 7.85 10.73
CA THR A 786 19.20 7.13 9.48
C THR A 786 17.93 6.51 8.91
N ALA A 787 17.68 6.69 7.61
CA ALA A 787 16.61 6.03 6.89
C ALA A 787 17.18 5.27 5.69
N VAL A 788 16.97 3.96 5.68
CA VAL A 788 17.33 3.10 4.55
C VAL A 788 16.13 2.93 3.64
N ASP A 789 16.33 3.13 2.34
CA ASP A 789 15.35 2.83 1.29
C ASP A 789 15.96 1.93 0.22
N VAL A 790 15.57 0.66 0.22
CA VAL A 790 16.00 -0.34 -0.77
C VAL A 790 15.04 -0.33 -1.94
N ASP A 791 15.57 -0.27 -3.16
CA ASP A 791 14.82 -0.04 -4.40
C ASP A 791 13.90 1.18 -4.27
N PRO A 792 14.46 2.39 -4.11
CA PRO A 792 13.66 3.60 -3.98
C PRO A 792 12.80 3.79 -5.23
N ILE A 793 11.52 4.06 -5.01
CA ILE A 793 10.61 4.42 -6.10
C ILE A 793 10.62 5.92 -6.35
N SER A 794 11.19 6.73 -5.46
CA SER A 794 11.31 8.19 -5.50
C SER A 794 12.65 8.63 -4.90
N LEU A 795 13.28 9.66 -5.49
CA LEU A 795 14.54 10.22 -5.00
C LEU A 795 14.39 11.55 -4.24
N LEU A 796 13.16 11.96 -3.90
CA LEU A 796 12.86 13.23 -3.22
C LEU A 796 13.01 13.19 -1.68
#